data_AF-A0A7H8HB62-F1
#
_entry.id   AF-A0A7H8HB62-F1
#
_cell.length_a   1.000
_cell.length_b   1.000
_cell.length_c   1.000
_cell.angle_alpha   90.00
_cell.angle_beta   90.00
_cell.angle_gamma   90.00
#
_symmetry.space_group_name_H-M   'P 1'
#
loop_
_entity.id
_entity.type
_entity.pdbx_description
1 polymer ?
#
loop_
_entity_poly.entity_id
_entity_poly.type
_entity_poly.pdbx_seq_one_letter_code
_entity_poly.pdbx_strand_id
1 'polypeptide(L)'
;MTVTSGSGDERLRAQSNLRRLLASVSDDDARERLISDESVSVALTVAETSQPHLKGDLEARILLGRWHFYRYQILPVEENQQDFYSALHLWAPLIQANPSAFPTAINRYASEAGLNELTMRAARSAALYEQAGLLPFLDNAVQLFRTVSDLTPPNHRDKGLSLSNLGNALRIRFERTENTNDIEEAVLASREAVVATPGDPDIGTYWDNLGVALQHMFASRQHVDDLIEAVESHRNAISATPDSHYAVSGRLSNLGGALLHLFRHSGDRSSLDQALEILPRAVQKSAPHELGRCLSNLGAALLARFKQTGLPADLEEAIDVKRRAVAATPEDSPELVPVLGNLINALWSGCDFTTPAADLDPHSALATESRLEELGLVLTRQYSITQAADIFNKFILTWTRLTSITTEERDEFRTRATVLADILITHYRLTGKLSELEDALHWRVRAYDSTPVDHPEYSVMASNRGSALQRRFDHSGNLTDLVDAISLHRQAVASTPRDDPQVARHSANLGIALVRWFENTPEQDVLDEAIDLLQTALKLTPPTDPSYRPLLSKLGVAHLRHYLRTGDGTMLDNAVEFARKAITNTETDDIGNHLNNLGTALSVRFLHTASPSDLDEAIDVGKQAVAATPTGDPRRRRRLSNLSSSLLRKFEDTGDVGHLDEAIAIARLATDGVSPFNAEFTSTMIVLADALKARFEFDQDDSALNECRERYASAAQATSGPVDQRILAARLAADVDLAADDAQHALSMAEHAVDLLGLVKSRRLRRSDRQHRISQSANLAATAATAAVLAGRPARAVELLEQTRGLLITDTIDTCGRLDELECHAPDLALEFSRLRDVVDVLDHCDREAENVASDTRPDRRPDSHSRQRQETIEQWDRLLTRIRAIPSLAKFLLPPPIEDLVKTASEGPVVYVFTHNIGSHALILRDLPEAPVEVIPLPKMTKHDAHQNIATLRGAITSGAHTPWTSGIRLRKVFAWMWDSLAGPVLAHLGYRSTPVDATWPRLWWCPVGELAHLPLHAAGHHPQTQELAESNVDAVIDRVVSSYTPTARALQHSRRPLSVTATSTLVVAVPDAPGTRRLNTVPTEVATVLRLIPEVTVLPAPGCEATRESVATNLATCDIAHFACHGEADWLDPAQGKLLLHDHIANPLTVQRLVALQLTKATLAYLSACDTTTVTTKHANEAIHLTGALQLAGFRSVVGTLWSIDDAAGAVVARTFYEHLTNYGTRRPEPGKVAHALHQALRAYRNSIPVYFDQWASYVHSGA
;
A
#
# COMPACT_ATOMS: atom_id res chain seq x y z
N MET A 1 -5.65 44.26 -40.49
CA MET A 1 -4.87 45.23 -41.29
C MET A 1 -3.57 45.53 -40.55
N THR A 2 -2.53 44.73 -40.82
CA THR A 2 -1.09 45.02 -40.74
C THR A 2 -0.37 43.70 -41.04
N VAL A 3 0.42 43.68 -42.14
CA VAL A 3 1.34 42.65 -42.68
C VAL A 3 0.91 42.21 -44.09
N THR A 4 1.33 42.97 -45.12
CA THR A 4 1.53 42.49 -46.51
C THR A 4 2.37 43.51 -47.28
N SER A 5 3.63 43.72 -46.88
CA SER A 5 4.63 44.34 -47.77
C SER A 5 5.79 43.39 -48.10
N GLY A 6 5.88 42.22 -47.45
CA GLY A 6 6.88 41.18 -47.75
C GLY A 6 6.43 40.11 -48.77
N SER A 7 5.15 39.72 -48.77
CA SER A 7 4.65 38.57 -49.56
C SER A 7 4.68 38.80 -51.08
N GLY A 8 4.54 40.05 -51.55
CA GLY A 8 4.56 40.38 -52.97
C GLY A 8 5.94 40.22 -53.62
N ASP A 9 7.00 40.57 -52.89
CA ASP A 9 8.38 40.49 -53.38
C ASP A 9 8.90 39.04 -53.37
N GLU A 10 8.48 38.24 -52.38
CA GLU A 10 8.74 36.79 -52.32
C GLU A 10 8.04 36.02 -53.46
N ARG A 11 6.77 36.35 -53.74
CA ARG A 11 6.00 35.75 -54.86
C ARG A 11 6.67 36.00 -56.21
N LEU A 12 7.08 37.24 -56.49
CA LEU A 12 7.76 37.59 -57.75
C LEU A 12 9.12 36.91 -57.88
N ARG A 13 9.89 36.80 -56.79
CA ARG A 13 11.17 36.07 -56.77
C ARG A 13 10.98 34.58 -57.02
N ALA A 14 10.00 33.96 -56.37
CA ALA A 14 9.69 32.54 -56.56
C ALA A 14 9.30 32.25 -58.01
N GLN A 15 8.40 33.07 -58.59
CA GLN A 15 8.00 32.94 -60.00
C GLN A 15 9.18 33.15 -60.97
N SER A 16 10.07 34.10 -60.69
CA SER A 16 11.28 34.33 -61.49
C SER A 16 12.26 33.15 -61.45
N ASN A 17 12.41 32.52 -60.28
CA ASN A 17 13.25 31.33 -60.11
C ASN A 17 12.67 30.14 -60.89
N LEU A 18 11.37 29.87 -60.75
CA LEU A 18 10.70 28.81 -61.48
C LEU A 18 10.74 29.04 -63.00
N ARG A 19 10.60 30.30 -63.45
CA ARG A 19 10.75 30.66 -64.87
C ARG A 19 12.14 30.35 -65.41
N ARG A 20 13.20 30.67 -64.66
CA ARG A 20 14.58 30.38 -65.07
C ARG A 20 14.80 28.88 -65.18
N LEU A 21 14.32 28.10 -64.22
CA LEU A 21 14.38 26.64 -64.26
C LEU A 21 13.67 26.06 -65.49
N LEU A 22 12.47 26.58 -65.81
CA LEU A 22 11.67 26.12 -66.95
C LEU A 22 12.21 26.56 -68.32
N ALA A 23 13.02 27.62 -68.37
CA ALA A 23 13.64 28.09 -69.61
C ALA A 23 14.83 27.22 -70.06
N SER A 24 15.46 26.47 -69.14
CA SER A 24 16.63 25.63 -69.42
C SER A 24 16.30 24.17 -69.80
N VAL A 25 15.03 23.77 -69.81
CA VAL A 25 14.56 22.36 -69.92
C VAL A 25 14.96 21.62 -71.21
N SER A 26 15.48 22.33 -72.21
CA SER A 26 16.04 21.73 -73.42
C SER A 26 17.43 21.09 -73.23
N ASP A 27 18.05 21.24 -72.06
CA ASP A 27 19.34 20.65 -71.68
C ASP A 27 19.13 19.37 -70.84
N ASP A 28 19.95 18.34 -71.03
CA ASP A 28 19.83 17.07 -70.28
C ASP A 28 20.11 17.27 -68.78
N ASP A 29 21.02 18.18 -68.42
CA ASP A 29 21.28 18.56 -67.02
C ASP A 29 20.08 19.29 -66.38
N ALA A 30 19.30 20.02 -67.19
CA ALA A 30 18.08 20.69 -66.73
C ALA A 30 16.90 19.72 -66.55
N ARG A 31 16.88 18.60 -67.27
CA ARG A 31 15.87 17.53 -67.09
C ARG A 31 16.06 16.78 -65.77
N GLU A 32 17.30 16.52 -65.37
CA GLU A 32 17.60 15.95 -64.04
C GLU A 32 17.27 16.94 -62.91
N ARG A 33 17.55 18.23 -63.10
CA ARG A 33 17.16 19.26 -62.12
C ARG A 33 15.66 19.42 -61.96
N LEU A 34 14.85 19.12 -62.98
CA LEU A 34 13.39 19.21 -62.90
C LEU A 34 12.76 18.20 -61.92
N ILE A 35 13.39 17.05 -61.73
CA ILE A 35 12.94 15.99 -60.82
C ILE A 35 13.61 16.04 -59.44
N SER A 36 14.50 17.01 -59.19
CA SER A 36 15.18 17.17 -57.91
C SER A 36 14.30 17.80 -56.82
N ASP A 37 14.65 17.57 -55.56
CA ASP A 37 13.97 18.17 -54.41
C ASP A 37 14.04 19.71 -54.42
N GLU A 38 15.10 20.29 -55.00
CA GLU A 38 15.25 21.74 -55.14
C GLU A 38 14.19 22.32 -56.09
N SER A 39 13.91 21.62 -57.19
CA SER A 39 12.85 21.96 -58.13
C SER A 39 11.46 21.88 -57.49
N VAL A 40 11.21 20.85 -56.68
CA VAL A 40 9.98 20.70 -55.89
C VAL A 40 9.83 21.83 -54.89
N SER A 41 10.90 22.17 -54.17
CA SER A 41 10.89 23.27 -53.20
C SER A 41 10.56 24.61 -53.86
N VAL A 42 11.14 24.91 -55.02
CA VAL A 42 10.85 26.15 -55.76
C VAL A 42 9.39 26.19 -56.23
N ALA A 43 8.86 25.08 -56.73
CA ALA A 43 7.47 24.98 -57.14
C ALA A 43 6.49 25.13 -55.96
N LEU A 44 6.78 24.50 -54.81
CA LEU A 44 6.03 24.66 -53.57
C LEU A 44 6.01 26.11 -53.10
N THR A 45 7.15 26.80 -53.11
CA THR A 45 7.22 28.22 -52.73
C THR A 45 6.35 29.10 -53.65
N VAL A 46 6.29 28.81 -54.96
CA VAL A 46 5.37 29.52 -55.88
C VAL A 46 3.91 29.22 -55.54
N ALA A 47 3.57 27.97 -55.22
CA ALA A 47 2.21 27.60 -54.85
C ALA A 47 1.76 28.28 -53.54
N GLU A 48 2.59 28.22 -52.49
CA GLU A 48 2.33 28.79 -51.16
C GLU A 48 2.19 30.32 -51.20
N THR A 49 3.15 31.01 -51.84
CA THR A 49 3.11 32.48 -51.97
C THR A 49 1.96 32.99 -52.83
N SER A 50 1.36 32.12 -53.63
CA SER A 50 0.20 32.44 -54.47
C SER A 50 -1.14 32.11 -53.81
N GLN A 51 -1.19 31.33 -52.72
CA GLN A 51 -2.42 31.10 -51.95
C GLN A 51 -2.80 32.33 -51.11
N PRO A 52 -4.10 32.63 -50.92
CA PRO A 52 -5.29 31.96 -51.47
C PRO A 52 -5.67 32.40 -52.90
N HIS A 53 -4.89 33.29 -53.54
CA HIS A 53 -5.22 33.92 -54.82
C HIS A 53 -4.74 33.16 -56.07
N LEU A 54 -4.34 31.90 -55.96
CA LEU A 54 -3.82 31.10 -57.09
C LEU A 54 -4.83 31.04 -58.25
N LYS A 55 -6.14 31.11 -57.95
CA LYS A 55 -7.21 31.19 -58.97
C LYS A 55 -7.13 32.45 -59.85
N GLY A 56 -6.60 33.56 -59.33
CA GLY A 56 -6.39 34.82 -60.04
C GLY A 56 -4.95 35.07 -60.51
N ASP A 57 -3.98 34.26 -60.07
CA ASP A 57 -2.57 34.37 -60.46
C ASP A 57 -2.27 33.58 -61.74
N LEU A 58 -2.49 34.23 -62.88
CA LEU A 58 -2.27 33.64 -64.20
C LEU A 58 -0.83 33.17 -64.40
N GLU A 59 0.14 33.91 -63.87
CA GLU A 59 1.56 33.69 -64.08
C GLU A 59 2.04 32.47 -63.28
N ALA A 60 1.63 32.35 -62.01
CA ALA A 60 1.89 31.15 -61.21
C ALA A 60 1.27 29.90 -61.84
N ARG A 61 0.03 29.97 -62.33
CA ARG A 61 -0.64 28.85 -63.03
C ARG A 61 0.09 28.39 -64.28
N ILE A 62 0.55 29.33 -65.10
CA ILE A 62 1.33 29.01 -66.30
C ILE A 62 2.63 28.32 -65.91
N LEU A 63 3.37 28.86 -64.95
CA LEU A 63 4.67 28.32 -64.53
C LEU A 63 4.54 26.96 -63.86
N LEU A 64 3.67 26.82 -62.86
CA LEU A 64 3.44 25.55 -62.17
C LEU A 64 2.88 24.48 -63.12
N GLY A 65 1.95 24.84 -64.01
CA GLY A 65 1.45 23.90 -65.01
C GLY A 65 2.54 23.44 -65.99
N ARG A 66 3.45 24.35 -66.41
CA ARG A 66 4.60 23.99 -67.26
C ARG A 66 5.56 23.05 -66.54
N TRP A 67 5.79 23.31 -65.26
CA TRP A 67 6.65 22.50 -64.41
C TRP A 67 6.14 21.07 -64.26
N HIS A 68 4.87 20.92 -63.87
CA HIS A 68 4.21 19.62 -63.81
C HIS A 68 4.18 18.92 -65.17
N PHE A 69 3.91 19.64 -66.27
CA PHE A 69 3.88 19.04 -67.61
C PHE A 69 5.25 18.51 -68.06
N TYR A 70 6.35 19.22 -67.78
CA TYR A 70 7.68 18.72 -68.12
C TYR A 70 8.10 17.56 -67.25
N ARG A 71 7.77 17.56 -65.95
CA ARG A 71 7.96 16.40 -65.08
C ARG A 71 7.20 15.18 -65.59
N TYR A 72 5.96 15.36 -66.03
CA TYR A 72 5.17 14.28 -66.63
C TYR A 72 5.88 13.63 -67.84
N GLN A 73 6.59 14.39 -68.65
CA GLN A 73 7.30 13.87 -69.81
C GLN A 73 8.58 13.08 -69.46
N ILE A 74 9.14 13.30 -68.27
CA ILE A 74 10.43 12.75 -67.84
C ILE A 74 10.25 11.60 -66.83
N LEU A 75 9.24 11.70 -65.96
CA LEU A 75 8.99 10.72 -64.91
C LEU A 75 8.52 9.36 -65.47
N PRO A 76 8.81 8.25 -64.77
CA PRO A 76 8.26 6.93 -65.09
C PRO A 76 6.73 6.93 -65.18
N VAL A 77 6.16 6.04 -65.99
CA VAL A 77 4.71 5.94 -66.28
C VAL A 77 3.85 5.74 -65.02
N GLU A 78 4.43 5.19 -63.96
CA GLU A 78 3.78 4.94 -62.67
C GLU A 78 3.68 6.22 -61.82
N GLU A 79 4.60 7.16 -61.99
CA GLU A 79 4.72 8.38 -61.17
C GLU A 79 4.26 9.64 -61.93
N ASN A 80 4.26 9.61 -63.26
CA ASN A 80 4.03 10.78 -64.09
C ASN A 80 2.56 11.25 -64.16
N GLN A 81 1.60 10.38 -63.86
CA GLN A 81 0.17 10.66 -64.05
C GLN A 81 -0.32 11.77 -63.13
N GLN A 82 0.22 11.84 -61.91
CA GLN A 82 -0.13 12.87 -60.93
C GLN A 82 0.28 14.27 -61.44
N ASP A 83 1.48 14.36 -62.02
CA ASP A 83 2.00 15.56 -62.64
C ASP A 83 1.17 15.95 -63.87
N PHE A 84 0.72 14.98 -64.67
CA PHE A 84 -0.19 15.24 -65.80
C PHE A 84 -1.50 15.91 -65.38
N TYR A 85 -2.18 15.35 -64.37
CA TYR A 85 -3.46 15.89 -63.90
C TYR A 85 -3.30 17.23 -63.18
N SER A 86 -2.19 17.43 -62.46
CA SER A 86 -1.86 18.71 -61.82
C SER A 86 -1.62 19.82 -62.84
N ALA A 87 -0.89 19.51 -63.92
CA ALA A 87 -0.71 20.43 -65.05
C ALA A 87 -2.05 20.77 -65.72
N LEU A 88 -2.89 19.76 -65.93
CA LEU A 88 -4.21 19.92 -66.55
C LEU A 88 -5.14 20.80 -65.70
N HIS A 89 -5.19 20.59 -64.39
CA HIS A 89 -5.98 21.40 -63.44
C HIS A 89 -5.52 22.87 -63.41
N LEU A 90 -4.21 23.10 -63.26
CA LEU A 90 -3.64 24.45 -63.19
C LEU A 90 -3.89 25.26 -64.47
N TRP A 91 -3.88 24.60 -65.63
CA TRP A 91 -4.14 25.23 -66.92
C TRP A 91 -5.60 25.21 -67.36
N ALA A 92 -6.50 24.50 -66.68
CA ALA A 92 -7.88 24.34 -67.13
C ALA A 92 -8.60 25.66 -67.50
N PRO A 93 -8.51 26.74 -66.70
CA PRO A 93 -9.14 28.03 -67.04
C PRO A 93 -8.50 28.74 -68.24
N LEU A 94 -7.23 28.45 -68.52
CA LEU A 94 -6.47 29.01 -69.64
C LEU A 94 -6.73 28.25 -70.94
N ILE A 95 -6.87 26.93 -70.84
CA ILE A 95 -7.17 26.03 -71.96
C ILE A 95 -8.51 26.41 -72.57
N GLN A 96 -9.53 26.69 -71.75
CA GLN A 96 -10.84 27.17 -72.25
C GLN A 96 -10.73 28.48 -73.05
N ALA A 97 -9.88 29.40 -72.61
CA ALA A 97 -9.73 30.71 -73.25
C ALA A 97 -8.93 30.65 -74.56
N ASN A 98 -7.90 29.80 -74.64
CA ASN A 98 -7.10 29.61 -75.84
C ASN A 98 -6.50 28.19 -75.92
N PRO A 99 -7.25 27.19 -76.41
CA PRO A 99 -6.81 25.79 -76.42
C PRO A 99 -5.54 25.57 -77.27
N SER A 100 -5.36 26.36 -78.33
CA SER A 100 -4.22 26.27 -79.26
C SER A 100 -2.87 26.65 -78.65
N ALA A 101 -2.88 27.33 -77.49
CA ALA A 101 -1.66 27.74 -76.78
C ALA A 101 -1.02 26.62 -75.95
N PHE A 102 -1.64 25.44 -75.88
CA PHE A 102 -1.21 24.31 -75.04
C PHE A 102 -0.84 23.07 -75.89
N PRO A 103 0.05 22.20 -75.39
CA PRO A 103 0.45 20.97 -76.09
C PRO A 103 -0.76 20.08 -76.45
N THR A 104 -0.69 19.37 -77.58
CA THR A 104 -1.79 18.51 -78.08
C THR A 104 -2.26 17.47 -77.05
N ALA A 105 -1.33 16.94 -76.24
CA ALA A 105 -1.64 15.99 -75.15
C ALA A 105 -2.56 16.58 -74.07
N ILE A 106 -2.53 17.91 -73.87
CA ILE A 106 -3.34 18.65 -72.89
C ILE A 106 -4.59 19.21 -73.57
N ASN A 107 -4.44 19.85 -74.73
CA ASN A 107 -5.52 20.47 -75.49
C ASN A 107 -6.64 19.46 -75.87
N ARG A 108 -6.32 18.17 -76.11
CA ARG A 108 -7.34 17.16 -76.40
C ARG A 108 -8.45 17.06 -75.33
N TYR A 109 -8.13 17.41 -74.08
CA TYR A 109 -9.07 17.39 -72.95
C TYR A 109 -9.97 18.63 -72.86
N ALA A 110 -9.78 19.61 -73.74
CA ALA A 110 -10.73 20.70 -73.98
C ALA A 110 -11.93 20.27 -74.84
N SER A 111 -11.83 19.11 -75.50
CA SER A 111 -12.92 18.53 -76.30
C SER A 111 -13.89 17.74 -75.43
N GLU A 112 -15.14 17.62 -75.88
CA GLU A 112 -16.19 16.83 -75.24
C GLU A 112 -15.76 15.36 -75.03
N ALA A 113 -15.07 14.76 -76.00
CA ALA A 113 -14.54 13.40 -75.89
C ALA A 113 -13.49 13.26 -74.77
N GLY A 114 -12.64 14.28 -74.60
CA GLY A 114 -11.63 14.30 -73.54
C GLY A 114 -12.22 14.54 -72.15
N LEU A 115 -13.22 15.43 -72.04
CA LEU A 115 -13.97 15.64 -70.79
C LEU A 115 -14.70 14.37 -70.35
N ASN A 116 -15.32 13.65 -71.29
CA ASN A 116 -15.95 12.36 -71.02
C ASN A 116 -14.95 11.29 -70.57
N GLU A 117 -13.76 11.23 -71.16
CA GLU A 117 -12.69 10.32 -70.72
C GLU A 117 -12.28 10.58 -69.27
N LEU A 118 -12.09 11.85 -68.89
CA LEU A 118 -11.74 12.23 -67.52
C LEU A 118 -12.86 11.93 -66.52
N THR A 119 -14.11 12.22 -66.90
CA THR A 119 -15.28 11.95 -66.06
C THR A 119 -15.42 10.45 -65.77
N MET A 120 -15.25 9.60 -66.79
CA MET A 120 -15.27 8.15 -66.64
C MET A 120 -14.12 7.64 -65.76
N ARG A 121 -12.91 8.23 -65.86
CA ARG A 121 -11.79 7.89 -64.98
C ARG A 121 -12.05 8.31 -63.53
N ALA A 122 -12.61 9.50 -63.33
CA ALA A 122 -12.97 10.00 -62.00
C ALA A 122 -14.01 9.07 -61.33
N ALA A 123 -15.08 8.72 -62.05
CA ALA A 123 -16.10 7.80 -61.60
C ALA A 123 -15.54 6.39 -61.32
N ARG A 124 -14.65 5.89 -62.17
CA ARG A 124 -13.97 4.60 -61.94
C ARG A 124 -13.08 4.64 -60.69
N SER A 125 -12.37 5.74 -60.46
CA SER A 125 -11.52 5.90 -59.27
C SER A 125 -12.37 5.93 -57.99
N ALA A 126 -13.51 6.63 -58.01
CA ALA A 126 -14.47 6.61 -56.91
C ALA A 126 -15.03 5.20 -56.64
N ALA A 127 -15.41 4.47 -57.69
CA ALA A 127 -15.88 3.09 -57.56
C ALA A 127 -14.80 2.11 -57.05
N LEU A 128 -13.53 2.31 -57.45
CA LEU A 128 -12.41 1.53 -56.91
C LEU A 128 -12.18 1.83 -55.43
N TYR A 129 -12.37 3.08 -54.99
CA TYR A 129 -12.36 3.40 -53.57
C TYR A 129 -13.51 2.71 -52.83
N GLU A 130 -14.73 2.70 -53.36
CA GLU A 130 -15.86 1.99 -52.75
C GLU A 130 -15.62 0.49 -52.59
N GLN A 131 -14.86 -0.12 -53.52
CA GLN A 131 -14.50 -1.55 -53.46
C GLN A 131 -13.30 -1.85 -52.56
N ALA A 132 -12.25 -1.01 -52.58
CA ALA A 132 -10.97 -1.29 -51.95
C ALA A 132 -10.72 -0.51 -50.65
N GLY A 133 -11.45 0.57 -50.40
CA GLY A 133 -11.29 1.45 -49.24
C GLY A 133 -9.98 2.25 -49.19
N LEU A 134 -9.17 2.21 -50.25
CA LEU A 134 -7.83 2.81 -50.27
C LEU A 134 -7.89 4.30 -50.64
N LEU A 135 -7.45 5.16 -49.71
CA LEU A 135 -7.43 6.63 -49.87
C LEU A 135 -6.84 7.16 -51.19
N PRO A 136 -5.76 6.58 -51.78
CA PRO A 136 -5.21 7.06 -53.05
C PRO A 136 -6.24 7.08 -54.21
N PHE A 137 -7.20 6.14 -54.22
CA PHE A 137 -8.25 6.14 -55.24
C PHE A 137 -9.25 7.28 -55.04
N LEU A 138 -9.51 7.67 -53.80
CA LEU A 138 -10.37 8.79 -53.46
C LEU A 138 -9.69 10.13 -53.75
N ASP A 139 -8.40 10.27 -53.43
CA ASP A 139 -7.62 11.46 -53.75
C ASP A 139 -7.54 11.70 -55.26
N ASN A 140 -7.32 10.63 -56.03
CA ASN A 140 -7.34 10.69 -57.49
C ASN A 140 -8.75 11.05 -58.03
N ALA A 141 -9.83 10.53 -57.43
CA ALA A 141 -11.19 10.89 -57.83
C ALA A 141 -11.48 12.38 -57.60
N VAL A 142 -11.13 12.92 -56.42
CA VAL A 142 -11.27 14.34 -56.07
C VAL A 142 -10.52 15.21 -57.08
N GLN A 143 -9.26 14.88 -57.37
CA GLN A 143 -8.45 15.66 -58.31
C GLN A 143 -9.01 15.64 -59.73
N LEU A 144 -9.47 14.48 -60.21
CA LEU A 144 -10.05 14.35 -61.54
C LEU A 144 -11.39 15.10 -61.66
N PHE A 145 -12.30 14.97 -60.68
CA PHE A 145 -13.55 15.72 -60.70
C PHE A 145 -13.33 17.24 -60.64
N ARG A 146 -12.36 17.71 -59.84
CA ARG A 146 -11.95 19.13 -59.80
C ARG A 146 -11.42 19.61 -61.15
N THR A 147 -10.62 18.78 -61.81
CA THR A 147 -10.09 19.07 -63.15
C THR A 147 -11.20 19.14 -64.20
N VAL A 148 -12.15 18.20 -64.17
CA VAL A 148 -13.30 18.20 -65.08
C VAL A 148 -14.17 19.44 -64.85
N SER A 149 -14.46 19.80 -63.59
CA SER A 149 -15.28 20.99 -63.30
C SER A 149 -14.64 22.29 -63.77
N ASP A 150 -13.31 22.39 -63.70
CA ASP A 150 -12.57 23.58 -64.17
C ASP A 150 -12.47 23.64 -65.70
N LEU A 151 -12.37 22.50 -66.38
CA LEU A 151 -12.31 22.41 -67.85
C LEU A 151 -13.68 22.52 -68.50
N THR A 152 -14.77 22.37 -67.75
CA THR A 152 -16.12 22.44 -68.29
C THR A 152 -16.66 23.88 -68.24
N PRO A 153 -17.22 24.44 -69.35
CA PRO A 153 -17.74 25.80 -69.37
C PRO A 153 -18.89 26.05 -68.38
N PRO A 154 -19.11 27.31 -67.94
CA PRO A 154 -20.29 27.67 -67.16
C PRO A 154 -21.57 27.31 -67.94
N ASN A 155 -22.55 26.68 -67.26
CA ASN A 155 -23.86 26.23 -67.81
C ASN A 155 -23.84 24.94 -68.66
N HIS A 156 -22.73 24.21 -68.73
CA HIS A 156 -22.72 22.86 -69.31
C HIS A 156 -23.31 21.86 -68.31
N ARG A 157 -24.14 20.91 -68.79
CA ARG A 157 -24.76 19.87 -67.94
C ARG A 157 -23.72 19.10 -67.12
N ASP A 158 -22.64 18.68 -67.77
CA ASP A 158 -21.59 17.88 -67.12
C ASP A 158 -20.82 18.65 -66.04
N LYS A 159 -20.91 19.99 -66.00
CA LYS A 159 -20.32 20.79 -64.93
C LYS A 159 -21.07 20.60 -63.61
N GLY A 160 -22.41 20.62 -63.64
CA GLY A 160 -23.24 20.38 -62.45
C GLY A 160 -22.98 18.98 -61.87
N LEU A 161 -22.97 17.96 -62.75
CA LEU A 161 -22.71 16.58 -62.36
C LEU A 161 -21.30 16.39 -61.76
N SER A 162 -20.28 16.98 -62.38
CA SER A 162 -18.89 16.86 -61.90
C SER A 162 -18.68 17.57 -60.57
N LEU A 163 -19.27 18.76 -60.39
CA LEU A 163 -19.21 19.51 -59.13
C LEU A 163 -19.96 18.80 -58.00
N SER A 164 -21.11 18.18 -58.28
CA SER A 164 -21.83 17.39 -57.28
C SER A 164 -21.04 16.14 -56.86
N ASN A 165 -20.43 15.45 -57.82
CA ASN A 165 -19.57 14.29 -57.55
C ASN A 165 -18.27 14.69 -56.81
N LEU A 166 -17.69 15.85 -57.14
CA LEU A 166 -16.58 16.43 -56.39
C LEU A 166 -16.96 16.69 -54.93
N GLY A 167 -18.13 17.32 -54.71
CA GLY A 167 -18.66 17.57 -53.37
C GLY A 167 -18.84 16.29 -52.56
N ASN A 168 -19.39 15.22 -53.16
CA ASN A 168 -19.53 13.95 -52.48
C ASN A 168 -18.18 13.27 -52.18
N ALA A 169 -17.23 13.28 -53.12
CA ALA A 169 -15.90 12.70 -52.92
C ALA A 169 -15.11 13.43 -51.81
N LEU A 170 -15.19 14.77 -51.77
CA LEU A 170 -14.58 15.58 -50.71
C LEU A 170 -15.22 15.33 -49.35
N ARG A 171 -16.56 15.17 -49.28
CA ARG A 171 -17.26 14.78 -48.05
C ARG A 171 -16.78 13.41 -47.54
N ILE A 172 -16.71 12.42 -48.42
CA ILE A 172 -16.21 11.07 -48.06
C ILE A 172 -14.75 11.14 -47.60
N ARG A 173 -13.93 12.00 -48.20
CA ARG A 173 -12.54 12.19 -47.78
C ARG A 173 -12.47 12.82 -46.40
N PHE A 174 -13.28 13.84 -46.13
CA PHE A 174 -13.43 14.43 -44.80
C PHE A 174 -13.80 13.38 -43.74
N GLU A 175 -14.74 12.47 -44.03
CA GLU A 175 -15.11 11.40 -43.10
C GLU A 175 -13.95 10.43 -42.77
N ARG A 176 -12.92 10.37 -43.61
CA ARG A 176 -11.75 9.50 -43.41
C ARG A 176 -10.53 10.23 -42.85
N THR A 177 -10.36 11.50 -43.16
CA THR A 177 -9.16 12.28 -42.84
C THR A 177 -9.40 13.35 -41.78
N GLU A 178 -10.66 13.68 -41.48
CA GLU A 178 -11.09 14.78 -40.61
C GLU A 178 -10.57 16.16 -41.03
N ASN A 179 -10.10 16.32 -42.27
CA ASN A 179 -9.58 17.59 -42.80
C ASN A 179 -10.71 18.59 -43.08
N THR A 180 -10.85 19.61 -42.24
CA THR A 180 -11.95 20.60 -42.31
C THR A 180 -11.98 21.39 -43.63
N ASN A 181 -10.85 21.54 -44.32
CA ASN A 181 -10.83 22.21 -45.63
C ASN A 181 -11.61 21.43 -46.69
N ASP A 182 -11.68 20.09 -46.57
CA ASP A 182 -12.38 19.25 -47.53
C ASP A 182 -13.90 19.42 -47.44
N ILE A 183 -14.45 19.55 -46.23
CA ILE A 183 -15.89 19.77 -46.07
C ILE A 183 -16.31 21.18 -46.48
N GLU A 184 -15.44 22.17 -46.26
CA GLU A 184 -15.63 23.53 -46.76
C GLU A 184 -15.68 23.59 -48.28
N GLU A 185 -14.74 22.93 -48.94
CA GLU A 185 -14.72 22.82 -50.39
C GLU A 185 -15.91 22.00 -50.91
N ALA A 186 -16.32 20.93 -50.20
CA ALA A 186 -17.47 20.11 -50.59
C ALA A 186 -18.77 20.91 -50.65
N VAL A 187 -19.01 21.79 -49.67
CA VAL A 187 -20.18 22.68 -49.64
C VAL A 187 -20.09 23.72 -50.76
N LEU A 188 -18.92 24.31 -51.00
CA LEU A 188 -18.71 25.27 -52.10
C LEU A 188 -18.98 24.63 -53.48
N ALA A 189 -18.42 23.43 -53.72
CA ALA A 189 -18.64 22.69 -54.96
C ALA A 189 -20.12 22.33 -55.16
N SER A 190 -20.80 21.89 -54.10
CA SER A 190 -22.22 21.53 -54.14
C SER A 190 -23.12 22.75 -54.37
N ARG A 191 -22.80 23.92 -53.79
CA ARG A 191 -23.50 25.19 -54.08
C ARG A 191 -23.29 25.61 -55.54
N GLU A 192 -22.06 25.51 -56.06
CA GLU A 192 -21.76 25.84 -57.46
C GLU A 192 -22.50 24.90 -58.42
N ALA A 193 -22.63 23.61 -58.10
CA ALA A 193 -23.39 22.64 -58.89
C ALA A 193 -24.87 23.05 -59.06
N VAL A 194 -25.50 23.46 -57.96
CA VAL A 194 -26.90 23.91 -57.94
C VAL A 194 -27.10 25.19 -58.76
N VAL A 195 -26.17 26.15 -58.65
CA VAL A 195 -26.24 27.44 -59.37
C VAL A 195 -25.96 27.27 -60.87
N ALA A 196 -25.04 26.38 -61.25
CA ALA A 196 -24.61 26.21 -62.63
C ALA A 196 -25.68 25.58 -63.54
N THR A 197 -26.61 24.79 -63.00
CA THR A 197 -27.55 23.99 -63.80
C THR A 197 -28.97 23.88 -63.19
N PRO A 198 -29.71 24.99 -63.01
CA PRO A 198 -31.01 25.01 -62.32
C PRO A 198 -32.16 24.27 -63.04
N GLY A 199 -31.97 23.85 -64.30
CA GLY A 199 -32.95 23.10 -65.10
C GLY A 199 -32.54 21.66 -65.42
N ASP A 200 -31.48 21.14 -64.78
CA ASP A 200 -30.99 19.77 -64.98
C ASP A 200 -32.01 18.75 -64.40
N PRO A 201 -32.35 17.67 -65.11
CA PRO A 201 -33.10 16.55 -64.54
C PRO A 201 -32.54 16.04 -63.20
N ASP A 202 -31.22 16.16 -63.00
CA ASP A 202 -30.52 15.68 -61.81
C ASP A 202 -30.40 16.75 -60.70
N ILE A 203 -30.99 17.94 -60.87
CA ILE A 203 -30.90 19.07 -59.91
C ILE A 203 -31.32 18.68 -58.48
N GLY A 204 -32.27 17.76 -58.35
CA GLY A 204 -32.69 17.26 -57.05
C GLY A 204 -31.58 16.49 -56.32
N THR A 205 -30.67 15.83 -57.02
CA THR A 205 -29.50 15.14 -56.44
C THR A 205 -28.46 16.16 -55.97
N TYR A 206 -28.30 17.26 -56.71
CA TYR A 206 -27.36 18.32 -56.33
C TYR A 206 -27.80 19.02 -55.04
N TRP A 207 -29.09 19.31 -54.92
CA TRP A 207 -29.68 19.84 -53.69
C TRP A 207 -29.57 18.87 -52.50
N ASP A 208 -29.77 17.57 -52.72
CA ASP A 208 -29.63 16.58 -51.64
C ASP A 208 -28.18 16.43 -51.17
N ASN A 209 -27.22 16.38 -52.10
CA ASN A 209 -25.79 16.33 -51.77
C ASN A 209 -25.32 17.59 -51.04
N LEU A 210 -25.83 18.77 -51.42
CA LEU A 210 -25.57 20.02 -50.69
C LEU A 210 -26.11 19.93 -49.25
N GLY A 211 -27.34 19.43 -49.07
CA GLY A 211 -27.93 19.24 -47.75
C GLY A 211 -27.10 18.32 -46.85
N VAL A 212 -26.66 17.17 -47.38
CA VAL A 212 -25.78 16.25 -46.64
C VAL A 212 -24.44 16.91 -46.30
N ALA A 213 -23.78 17.59 -47.24
CA ALA A 213 -22.51 18.27 -46.98
C ALA A 213 -22.64 19.36 -45.89
N LEU A 214 -23.74 20.11 -45.88
CA LEU A 214 -24.04 21.10 -44.85
C LEU A 214 -24.26 20.46 -43.46
N GLN A 215 -24.87 19.27 -43.38
CA GLN A 215 -24.98 18.53 -42.10
C GLN A 215 -23.61 18.09 -41.55
N HIS A 216 -22.67 17.68 -42.41
CA HIS A 216 -21.31 17.36 -42.00
C HIS A 216 -20.49 18.60 -41.65
N MET A 217 -20.69 19.72 -42.37
CA MET A 217 -20.11 21.01 -41.99
C MET A 217 -20.58 21.44 -40.59
N PHE A 218 -21.89 21.32 -40.32
CA PHE A 218 -22.44 21.58 -39.00
C PHE A 218 -21.79 20.69 -37.93
N ALA A 219 -21.61 19.39 -38.19
CA ALA A 219 -20.96 18.50 -37.25
C ALA A 219 -19.54 18.98 -36.86
N SER A 220 -18.81 19.58 -37.81
CA SER A 220 -17.47 20.14 -37.60
C SER A 220 -17.49 21.52 -36.90
N ARG A 221 -18.35 22.46 -37.33
CA ARG A 221 -18.34 23.86 -36.89
C ARG A 221 -19.37 24.24 -35.82
N GLN A 222 -20.41 23.42 -35.64
CA GLN A 222 -21.54 23.63 -34.73
C GLN A 222 -22.33 24.94 -34.99
N HIS A 223 -22.32 25.47 -36.22
CA HIS A 223 -23.07 26.67 -36.61
C HIS A 223 -24.48 26.33 -37.12
N VAL A 224 -25.52 26.68 -36.36
CA VAL A 224 -26.92 26.29 -36.64
C VAL A 224 -27.43 26.77 -38.02
N ASP A 225 -26.91 27.88 -38.55
CA ASP A 225 -27.25 28.38 -39.89
C ASP A 225 -26.98 27.33 -40.99
N ASP A 226 -25.95 26.50 -40.84
CA ASP A 226 -25.65 25.40 -41.77
C ASP A 226 -26.77 24.33 -41.77
N LEU A 227 -27.39 24.05 -40.61
CA LEU A 227 -28.54 23.14 -40.53
C LEU A 227 -29.81 23.74 -41.13
N ILE A 228 -30.01 25.05 -41.00
CA ILE A 228 -31.15 25.75 -41.62
C ILE A 228 -31.04 25.63 -43.15
N GLU A 229 -29.86 25.94 -43.69
CA GLU A 229 -29.59 25.79 -45.13
C GLU A 229 -29.67 24.32 -45.59
N ALA A 230 -29.25 23.36 -44.76
CA ALA A 230 -29.40 21.93 -45.06
C ALA A 230 -30.87 21.52 -45.20
N VAL A 231 -31.73 21.97 -44.28
CA VAL A 231 -33.19 21.72 -44.33
C VAL A 231 -33.81 22.34 -45.58
N GLU A 232 -33.45 23.56 -45.93
CA GLU A 232 -33.91 24.22 -47.17
C GLU A 232 -33.44 23.47 -48.43
N SER A 233 -32.18 23.02 -48.43
CA SER A 233 -31.60 22.25 -49.54
C SER A 233 -32.34 20.92 -49.75
N HIS A 234 -32.62 20.16 -48.70
CA HIS A 234 -33.41 18.93 -48.83
C HIS A 234 -34.87 19.19 -49.24
N ARG A 235 -35.49 20.30 -48.84
CA ARG A 235 -36.83 20.70 -49.32
C ARG A 235 -36.83 21.01 -50.82
N ASN A 236 -35.79 21.70 -51.30
CA ASN A 236 -35.62 21.96 -52.73
C ASN A 236 -35.37 20.66 -53.50
N ALA A 237 -34.59 19.73 -52.94
CA ALA A 237 -34.35 18.41 -53.50
C ALA A 237 -35.64 17.59 -53.68
N ILE A 238 -36.56 17.66 -52.72
CA ILE A 238 -37.87 16.99 -52.78
C ILE A 238 -38.78 17.68 -53.79
N SER A 239 -38.82 19.01 -53.79
CA SER A 239 -39.65 19.80 -54.72
C SER A 239 -39.25 19.59 -56.19
N ALA A 240 -37.96 19.34 -56.44
CA ALA A 240 -37.41 19.06 -57.76
C ALA A 240 -37.56 17.59 -58.20
N THR A 241 -38.21 16.72 -57.42
CA THR A 241 -38.27 15.28 -57.74
C THR A 241 -39.68 14.74 -57.73
N PRO A 242 -40.13 14.09 -58.84
CA PRO A 242 -41.45 13.49 -58.91
C PRO A 242 -41.66 12.44 -57.81
N ASP A 243 -42.86 12.38 -57.26
CA ASP A 243 -43.24 11.47 -56.17
C ASP A 243 -43.05 9.97 -56.48
N SER A 244 -42.95 9.62 -57.77
CA SER A 244 -42.72 8.27 -58.29
C SER A 244 -41.24 7.91 -58.47
N HIS A 245 -40.31 8.83 -58.19
CA HIS A 245 -38.88 8.62 -58.38
C HIS A 245 -38.30 7.81 -57.22
N TYR A 246 -37.39 6.87 -57.52
CA TYR A 246 -36.82 5.94 -56.53
C TYR A 246 -36.10 6.64 -55.37
N ALA A 247 -35.45 7.78 -55.63
CA ALA A 247 -34.69 8.52 -54.63
C ALA A 247 -35.54 9.32 -53.62
N VAL A 248 -36.88 9.35 -53.76
CA VAL A 248 -37.76 10.15 -52.89
C VAL A 248 -37.70 9.68 -51.43
N SER A 249 -37.63 8.36 -51.18
CA SER A 249 -37.48 7.78 -49.83
C SER A 249 -36.22 8.27 -49.13
N GLY A 250 -35.07 8.18 -49.79
CA GLY A 250 -33.79 8.63 -49.27
C GLY A 250 -33.78 10.12 -48.92
N ARG A 251 -34.35 10.97 -49.79
CA ARG A 251 -34.41 12.42 -49.57
C ARG A 251 -35.35 12.82 -48.43
N LEU A 252 -36.50 12.16 -48.31
CA LEU A 252 -37.40 12.34 -47.17
C LEU A 252 -36.73 11.90 -45.85
N SER A 253 -35.94 10.82 -45.88
CA SER A 253 -35.16 10.36 -44.73
C SER A 253 -34.05 11.34 -44.33
N ASN A 254 -33.34 11.92 -45.30
CA ASN A 254 -32.32 12.94 -45.07
C ASN A 254 -32.93 14.24 -44.49
N LEU A 255 -34.05 14.71 -45.06
CA LEU A 255 -34.78 15.86 -44.52
C LEU A 255 -35.24 15.62 -43.08
N GLY A 256 -35.80 14.43 -42.79
CA GLY A 256 -36.21 14.05 -41.45
C GLY A 256 -35.04 14.00 -40.45
N GLY A 257 -33.87 13.52 -40.89
CA GLY A 257 -32.63 13.57 -40.10
C GLY A 257 -32.14 14.99 -39.83
N ALA A 258 -32.17 15.86 -40.84
CA ALA A 258 -31.79 17.28 -40.72
C ALA A 258 -32.71 18.05 -39.77
N LEU A 259 -34.03 17.85 -39.89
CA LEU A 259 -35.03 18.43 -38.98
C LEU A 259 -34.85 17.95 -37.54
N LEU A 260 -34.48 16.68 -37.32
CA LEU A 260 -34.19 16.14 -36.00
C LEU A 260 -32.91 16.73 -35.40
N HIS A 261 -31.86 16.93 -36.21
CA HIS A 261 -30.64 17.63 -35.78
C HIS A 261 -30.93 19.09 -35.44
N LEU A 262 -31.68 19.80 -36.30
CA LEU A 262 -32.10 21.17 -36.04
C LEU A 262 -32.87 21.27 -34.72
N PHE A 263 -33.86 20.40 -34.50
CA PHE A 263 -34.60 20.32 -33.24
C PHE A 263 -33.70 20.13 -32.02
N ARG A 264 -32.73 19.21 -32.07
CA ARG A 264 -31.83 18.93 -30.93
C ARG A 264 -30.98 20.13 -30.54
N HIS A 265 -30.65 21.00 -31.50
CA HIS A 265 -29.79 22.17 -31.26
C HIS A 265 -30.57 23.48 -31.07
N SER A 266 -31.71 23.66 -31.73
CA SER A 266 -32.53 24.87 -31.60
C SER A 266 -33.62 24.75 -30.53
N GLY A 267 -34.00 23.53 -30.16
CA GLY A 267 -35.16 23.24 -29.29
C GLY A 267 -36.52 23.50 -29.95
N ASP A 268 -36.56 23.91 -31.23
CA ASP A 268 -37.80 24.23 -31.92
C ASP A 268 -38.63 22.98 -32.22
N ARG A 269 -39.69 22.79 -31.44
CA ARG A 269 -40.63 21.67 -31.57
C ARG A 269 -41.28 21.56 -32.94
N SER A 270 -41.45 22.67 -33.66
CA SER A 270 -42.00 22.65 -35.03
C SER A 270 -41.14 21.80 -35.97
N SER A 271 -39.83 21.79 -35.77
CA SER A 271 -38.90 20.96 -36.55
C SER A 271 -39.06 19.46 -36.24
N LEU A 272 -39.31 19.09 -34.98
CA LEU A 272 -39.58 17.70 -34.58
C LEU A 272 -40.93 17.21 -35.11
N ASP A 273 -41.97 18.03 -35.02
CA ASP A 273 -43.30 17.69 -35.52
C ASP A 273 -43.28 17.48 -37.05
N GLN A 274 -42.55 18.32 -37.78
CA GLN A 274 -42.32 18.13 -39.23
C GLN A 274 -41.52 16.86 -39.53
N ALA A 275 -40.50 16.53 -38.73
CA ALA A 275 -39.75 15.28 -38.90
C ALA A 275 -40.67 14.05 -38.74
N LEU A 276 -41.58 14.09 -37.76
CA LEU A 276 -42.55 13.02 -37.49
C LEU A 276 -43.68 12.91 -38.53
N GLU A 277 -43.93 13.97 -39.31
CA GLU A 277 -44.83 13.92 -40.46
C GLU A 277 -44.12 13.30 -41.69
N ILE A 278 -42.84 13.61 -41.89
CA ILE A 278 -42.08 13.25 -43.10
C ILE A 278 -41.50 11.83 -43.02
N LEU A 279 -40.95 11.41 -41.88
CA LEU A 279 -40.26 10.13 -41.72
C LEU A 279 -41.16 8.90 -41.95
N PRO A 280 -42.45 8.87 -41.58
CA PRO A 280 -43.35 7.78 -41.94
C PRO A 280 -43.56 7.66 -43.45
N ARG A 281 -43.61 8.78 -44.18
CA ARG A 281 -43.71 8.80 -45.65
C ARG A 281 -42.44 8.25 -46.30
N ALA A 282 -41.27 8.52 -45.70
CA ALA A 282 -40.00 7.94 -46.13
C ALA A 282 -40.01 6.40 -46.01
N VAL A 283 -40.44 5.89 -44.84
CA VAL A 283 -40.57 4.44 -44.60
C VAL A 283 -41.53 3.78 -45.58
N GLN A 284 -42.70 4.38 -45.84
CA GLN A 284 -43.70 3.83 -46.76
C GLN A 284 -43.19 3.72 -48.21
N LYS A 285 -42.35 4.65 -48.66
CA LYS A 285 -41.81 4.69 -50.02
C LYS A 285 -40.47 3.95 -50.17
N SER A 286 -39.85 3.53 -49.07
CA SER A 286 -38.50 2.96 -49.08
C SER A 286 -38.43 1.55 -49.72
N ALA A 287 -37.38 1.32 -50.50
CA ALA A 287 -37.01 -0.02 -50.94
C ALA A 287 -36.34 -0.80 -49.77
N PRO A 288 -36.30 -2.15 -49.81
CA PRO A 288 -35.79 -2.97 -48.71
C PRO A 288 -34.38 -2.59 -48.22
N HIS A 289 -33.49 -2.17 -49.13
CA HIS A 289 -32.11 -1.78 -48.79
C HIS A 289 -32.00 -0.40 -48.10
N GLU A 290 -33.02 0.46 -48.19
CA GLU A 290 -33.05 1.78 -47.53
C GLU A 290 -33.94 1.82 -46.29
N LEU A 291 -34.72 0.75 -46.08
CA LEU A 291 -35.76 0.66 -45.05
C LEU A 291 -35.15 0.75 -43.64
N GLY A 292 -34.00 0.12 -43.40
CA GLY A 292 -33.28 0.18 -42.12
C GLY A 292 -32.94 1.60 -41.69
N ARG A 293 -32.36 2.39 -42.60
CA ARG A 293 -32.01 3.80 -42.37
C ARG A 293 -33.24 4.68 -42.12
N CYS A 294 -34.30 4.50 -42.92
CA CYS A 294 -35.55 5.27 -42.77
C CYS A 294 -36.23 4.99 -41.42
N LEU A 295 -36.29 3.72 -41.01
CA LEU A 295 -36.84 3.29 -39.72
C LEU A 295 -35.98 3.79 -38.55
N SER A 296 -34.65 3.79 -38.68
CA SER A 296 -33.74 4.31 -37.65
C SER A 296 -34.00 5.80 -37.36
N ASN A 297 -34.18 6.61 -38.41
CA ASN A 297 -34.48 8.03 -38.27
C ASN A 297 -35.88 8.27 -37.67
N LEU A 298 -36.90 7.52 -38.12
CA LEU A 298 -38.26 7.59 -37.54
C LEU A 298 -38.24 7.26 -36.04
N GLY A 299 -37.58 6.16 -35.66
CA GLY A 299 -37.45 5.79 -34.25
C GLY A 299 -36.68 6.84 -33.44
N ALA A 300 -35.69 7.52 -34.02
CA ALA A 300 -34.96 8.58 -33.33
C ALA A 300 -35.84 9.83 -33.09
N ALA A 301 -36.75 10.15 -34.01
CA ALA A 301 -37.73 11.23 -33.85
C ALA A 301 -38.81 10.88 -32.82
N LEU A 302 -39.35 9.66 -32.83
CA LEU A 302 -40.32 9.18 -31.82
C LEU A 302 -39.71 9.21 -30.41
N LEU A 303 -38.45 8.78 -30.27
CA LEU A 303 -37.73 8.87 -29.00
C LEU A 303 -37.51 10.32 -28.54
N ALA A 304 -37.23 11.23 -29.47
CA ALA A 304 -37.10 12.66 -29.16
C ALA A 304 -38.44 13.26 -28.69
N ARG A 305 -39.57 12.84 -29.28
CA ARG A 305 -40.91 13.23 -28.82
C ARG A 305 -41.21 12.68 -27.43
N PHE A 306 -40.93 11.41 -27.18
CA PHE A 306 -41.04 10.81 -25.84
C PHE A 306 -40.27 11.60 -24.78
N LYS A 307 -39.01 11.98 -25.07
CA LYS A 307 -38.20 12.77 -24.14
C LYS A 307 -38.81 14.15 -23.82
N GLN A 308 -39.64 14.71 -24.70
CA GLN A 308 -40.36 15.96 -24.46
C GLN A 308 -41.73 15.77 -23.78
N THR A 309 -42.46 14.71 -24.15
CA THR A 309 -43.87 14.53 -23.76
C THR A 309 -44.06 13.56 -22.60
N GLY A 310 -43.09 12.67 -22.37
CA GLY A 310 -43.16 11.56 -21.42
C GLY A 310 -44.17 10.47 -21.78
N LEU A 311 -44.75 10.48 -22.99
CA LEU A 311 -45.81 9.55 -23.40
C LEU A 311 -45.26 8.15 -23.69
N PRO A 312 -45.58 7.11 -22.90
CA PRO A 312 -45.00 5.77 -23.07
C PRO A 312 -45.28 5.13 -24.43
N ALA A 313 -46.42 5.47 -25.06
CA ALA A 313 -46.78 4.99 -26.39
C ALA A 313 -45.74 5.38 -27.46
N ASP A 314 -45.15 6.58 -27.36
CA ASP A 314 -44.13 7.06 -28.28
C ASP A 314 -42.82 6.26 -28.15
N LEU A 315 -42.52 5.80 -26.94
CA LEU A 315 -41.35 4.98 -26.63
C LEU A 315 -41.53 3.53 -27.09
N GLU A 316 -42.70 2.94 -26.87
CA GLU A 316 -43.04 1.61 -27.38
C GLU A 316 -42.97 1.56 -28.91
N GLU A 317 -43.55 2.57 -29.58
CA GLU A 317 -43.49 2.72 -31.03
C GLU A 317 -42.04 2.95 -31.51
N ALA A 318 -41.24 3.75 -30.79
CA ALA A 318 -39.83 3.95 -31.11
C ALA A 318 -39.03 2.63 -31.03
N ILE A 319 -39.29 1.78 -30.04
CA ILE A 319 -38.62 0.49 -29.86
C ILE A 319 -39.04 -0.49 -30.97
N ASP A 320 -40.33 -0.58 -31.31
CA ASP A 320 -40.81 -1.44 -32.40
C ASP A 320 -40.18 -1.04 -33.74
N VAL A 321 -40.23 0.26 -34.07
CA VAL A 321 -39.65 0.80 -35.30
C VAL A 321 -38.14 0.54 -35.38
N LYS A 322 -37.41 0.65 -34.27
CA LYS A 322 -35.96 0.38 -34.22
C LYS A 322 -35.63 -1.11 -34.29
N ARG A 323 -36.47 -2.01 -33.76
CA ARG A 323 -36.33 -3.47 -33.97
C ARG A 323 -36.53 -3.84 -35.43
N ARG A 324 -37.52 -3.24 -36.08
CA ARG A 324 -37.75 -3.39 -37.52
C ARG A 324 -36.60 -2.82 -38.35
N ALA A 325 -35.95 -1.74 -37.89
CA ALA A 325 -34.76 -1.17 -38.52
C ALA A 325 -33.57 -2.15 -38.51
N VAL A 326 -33.34 -2.84 -37.38
CA VAL A 326 -32.32 -3.89 -37.27
C VAL A 326 -32.65 -5.07 -38.18
N ALA A 327 -33.89 -5.56 -38.14
CA ALA A 327 -34.32 -6.69 -38.97
C ALA A 327 -34.26 -6.41 -40.48
N ALA A 328 -34.34 -5.14 -40.89
CA ALA A 328 -34.25 -4.72 -42.28
C ALA A 328 -32.82 -4.44 -42.76
N THR A 329 -31.82 -4.44 -41.86
CA THR A 329 -30.41 -4.16 -42.20
C THR A 329 -29.63 -5.48 -42.34
N PRO A 330 -29.00 -5.78 -43.49
CA PRO A 330 -28.18 -6.99 -43.66
C PRO A 330 -27.01 -7.07 -42.65
N GLU A 331 -26.65 -8.28 -42.22
CA GLU A 331 -25.63 -8.53 -41.17
C GLU A 331 -24.25 -7.95 -41.53
N ASP A 332 -23.87 -7.98 -42.81
CA ASP A 332 -22.58 -7.46 -43.29
C ASP A 332 -22.61 -5.94 -43.61
N SER A 333 -23.73 -5.26 -43.32
CA SER A 333 -23.87 -3.84 -43.64
C SER A 333 -23.15 -2.97 -42.61
N PRO A 334 -22.30 -2.02 -43.03
CA PRO A 334 -21.69 -1.03 -42.13
C PRO A 334 -22.73 -0.12 -41.44
N GLU A 335 -23.97 -0.07 -41.95
CA GLU A 335 -25.08 0.67 -41.33
C GLU A 335 -25.69 -0.04 -40.11
N LEU A 336 -25.40 -1.33 -39.90
CA LEU A 336 -25.98 -2.12 -38.80
C LEU A 336 -25.54 -1.57 -37.43
N VAL A 337 -24.28 -1.18 -37.28
CA VAL A 337 -23.73 -0.67 -36.01
C VAL A 337 -24.41 0.63 -35.56
N PRO A 338 -24.56 1.68 -36.41
CA PRO A 338 -25.36 2.85 -36.08
C PRO A 338 -26.84 2.54 -35.76
N VAL A 339 -27.46 1.61 -36.50
CA VAL A 339 -28.87 1.22 -36.29
C VAL A 339 -29.05 0.51 -34.93
N LEU A 340 -28.11 -0.36 -34.56
CA LEU A 340 -28.06 -1.02 -33.24
C LEU A 340 -27.83 -0.02 -32.11
N GLY A 341 -26.88 0.92 -32.26
CA GLY A 341 -26.64 1.98 -31.27
C GLY A 341 -27.89 2.84 -31.00
N ASN A 342 -28.68 3.09 -32.05
CA ASN A 342 -29.94 3.81 -31.97
C ASN A 342 -31.06 3.02 -31.29
N LEU A 343 -31.12 1.68 -31.44
CA LEU A 343 -32.01 0.80 -30.69
C LEU A 343 -31.65 0.77 -29.20
N ILE A 344 -30.35 0.65 -28.89
CA ILE A 344 -29.84 0.67 -27.51
C ILE A 344 -30.22 1.98 -26.79
N ASN A 345 -30.17 3.13 -27.47
CA ASN A 345 -30.58 4.42 -26.89
C ASN A 345 -32.10 4.50 -26.59
N ALA A 346 -32.95 3.87 -27.40
CA ALA A 346 -34.39 3.80 -27.12
C ALA A 346 -34.70 2.86 -25.95
N LEU A 347 -34.04 1.70 -25.90
CA LEU A 347 -34.13 0.78 -24.76
C LEU A 347 -33.60 1.43 -23.47
N TRP A 348 -32.55 2.25 -23.55
CA TRP A 348 -32.01 3.04 -22.43
C TRP A 348 -33.00 4.08 -21.87
N SER A 349 -33.83 4.70 -22.73
CA SER A 349 -34.79 5.73 -22.31
C SER A 349 -36.10 5.15 -21.73
N GLY A 350 -36.33 3.85 -21.88
CA GLY A 350 -37.52 3.15 -21.39
C GLY A 350 -37.36 2.40 -20.08
N CYS A 351 -36.26 2.58 -19.36
CA CYS A 351 -36.00 1.92 -18.09
C CYS A 351 -36.70 2.60 -16.90
N ASP A 352 -38.01 2.78 -17.03
CA ASP A 352 -38.95 2.67 -15.90
C ASP A 352 -40.19 1.94 -16.43
N PHE A 353 -40.52 0.81 -15.81
CA PHE A 353 -41.65 -0.11 -16.07
C PHE A 353 -41.46 -1.27 -17.07
N THR A 354 -41.23 -2.46 -16.49
CA THR A 354 -41.89 -3.75 -16.81
C THR A 354 -41.70 -4.40 -18.19
N THR A 355 -40.48 -4.79 -18.57
CA THR A 355 -40.31 -5.96 -19.46
C THR A 355 -39.52 -7.08 -18.75
N PRO A 356 -40.07 -8.30 -18.63
CA PRO A 356 -39.38 -9.41 -17.97
C PRO A 356 -38.21 -9.92 -18.82
N ALA A 357 -37.11 -10.30 -18.16
CA ALA A 357 -35.89 -10.88 -18.74
C ALA A 357 -36.04 -12.32 -19.28
N ALA A 358 -37.25 -12.71 -19.73
CA ALA A 358 -37.63 -14.08 -20.03
C ALA A 358 -37.34 -14.55 -21.47
N ASP A 359 -37.15 -13.65 -22.44
CA ASP A 359 -37.12 -14.03 -23.87
C ASP A 359 -35.72 -14.11 -24.52
N LEU A 360 -34.62 -14.20 -23.76
CA LEU A 360 -33.27 -14.32 -24.33
C LEU A 360 -32.52 -15.51 -23.72
N ASP A 361 -32.45 -16.60 -24.50
CA ASP A 361 -31.87 -17.89 -24.13
C ASP A 361 -30.38 -18.00 -24.55
N PRO A 362 -29.43 -18.01 -23.59
CA PRO A 362 -28.00 -18.21 -23.88
C PRO A 362 -27.64 -19.67 -24.26
N HIS A 363 -28.59 -20.62 -24.27
CA HIS A 363 -28.33 -22.04 -24.51
C HIS A 363 -28.30 -22.47 -25.99
N SER A 364 -28.55 -21.62 -26.98
CA SER A 364 -28.54 -22.06 -28.39
C SER A 364 -27.13 -22.50 -28.83
N ALA A 365 -27.01 -23.73 -29.34
CA ALA A 365 -25.76 -24.32 -29.83
C ALA A 365 -25.23 -23.71 -31.14
N LEU A 366 -25.85 -22.62 -31.61
CA LEU A 366 -25.62 -21.93 -32.89
C LEU A 366 -25.18 -20.45 -32.72
N ALA A 367 -24.79 -20.03 -31.52
CA ALA A 367 -24.34 -18.65 -31.28
C ALA A 367 -22.94 -18.41 -31.90
N THR A 368 -22.86 -17.51 -32.89
CA THR A 368 -21.62 -17.02 -33.49
C THR A 368 -20.89 -16.06 -32.53
N GLU A 369 -19.56 -15.91 -32.69
CA GLU A 369 -18.70 -15.04 -31.87
C GLU A 369 -19.26 -13.60 -31.76
N SER A 370 -19.70 -13.02 -32.88
CA SER A 370 -20.35 -11.70 -32.95
C SER A 370 -21.63 -11.60 -32.11
N ARG A 371 -22.40 -12.69 -32.00
CA ARG A 371 -23.65 -12.74 -31.22
C ARG A 371 -23.40 -12.83 -29.71
N LEU A 372 -22.31 -13.48 -29.31
CA LEU A 372 -21.85 -13.51 -27.92
C LEU A 372 -21.22 -12.18 -27.49
N GLU A 373 -20.55 -11.46 -28.40
CA GLU A 373 -20.08 -10.08 -28.17
C GLU A 373 -21.25 -9.10 -28.01
N GLU A 374 -22.27 -9.19 -28.87
CA GLU A 374 -23.51 -8.40 -28.78
C GLU A 374 -24.22 -8.61 -27.43
N LEU A 375 -24.38 -9.87 -27.02
CA LEU A 375 -24.99 -10.24 -25.73
C LEU A 375 -24.12 -9.78 -24.54
N GLY A 376 -22.80 -9.89 -24.67
CA GLY A 376 -21.84 -9.41 -23.68
C GLY A 376 -21.98 -7.90 -23.44
N LEU A 377 -21.96 -7.08 -24.49
CA LEU A 377 -22.04 -5.62 -24.36
C LEU A 377 -23.39 -5.13 -23.80
N VAL A 378 -24.50 -5.78 -24.19
CA VAL A 378 -25.85 -5.47 -23.67
C VAL A 378 -25.94 -5.77 -22.17
N LEU A 379 -25.43 -6.92 -21.73
CA LEU A 379 -25.44 -7.33 -20.32
C LEU A 379 -24.48 -6.47 -19.47
N THR A 380 -23.34 -6.00 -20.01
CA THR A 380 -22.42 -5.07 -19.33
C THR A 380 -23.15 -3.79 -18.89
N ARG A 381 -24.00 -3.24 -19.77
CA ARG A 381 -24.68 -1.97 -19.52
C ARG A 381 -25.95 -2.14 -18.69
N GLN A 382 -26.66 -3.26 -18.83
CA GLN A 382 -27.81 -3.60 -17.99
C GLN A 382 -27.39 -3.82 -16.52
N TYR A 383 -26.19 -4.37 -16.29
CA TYR A 383 -25.60 -4.54 -14.96
C TYR A 383 -25.29 -3.19 -14.28
N SER A 384 -24.69 -2.22 -15.00
CA SER A 384 -24.40 -0.88 -14.43
C SER A 384 -25.63 -0.12 -13.93
N ILE A 385 -26.83 -0.57 -14.32
CA ILE A 385 -28.10 0.11 -14.05
C ILE A 385 -28.97 -0.68 -13.06
N THR A 386 -29.03 -2.02 -13.15
CA THR A 386 -30.02 -2.83 -12.41
C THR A 386 -29.50 -3.56 -11.18
N GLN A 387 -28.19 -3.80 -11.08
CA GLN A 387 -27.55 -4.59 -10.02
C GLN A 387 -28.22 -5.97 -9.72
N ALA A 388 -28.94 -6.56 -10.67
CA ALA A 388 -29.70 -7.80 -10.46
C ALA A 388 -28.84 -9.07 -10.66
N ALA A 389 -28.87 -10.00 -9.70
CA ALA A 389 -28.03 -11.21 -9.68
C ALA A 389 -28.25 -12.17 -10.87
N ASP A 390 -29.47 -12.27 -11.40
CA ASP A 390 -29.78 -13.16 -12.53
C ASP A 390 -29.17 -12.70 -13.86
N ILE A 391 -29.00 -11.39 -14.04
CA ILE A 391 -28.35 -10.79 -15.21
C ILE A 391 -26.84 -11.07 -15.15
N PHE A 392 -26.28 -11.11 -13.94
CA PHE A 392 -24.86 -11.37 -13.71
C PHE A 392 -24.44 -12.79 -14.11
N ASN A 393 -25.22 -13.81 -13.76
CA ASN A 393 -24.90 -15.20 -14.12
C ASN A 393 -24.93 -15.43 -15.64
N LYS A 394 -25.89 -14.82 -16.35
CA LYS A 394 -25.95 -14.87 -17.82
C LYS A 394 -24.77 -14.13 -18.46
N PHE A 395 -24.32 -13.05 -17.83
CA PHE A 395 -23.18 -12.26 -18.26
C PHE A 395 -21.83 -13.00 -18.12
N ILE A 396 -21.57 -13.61 -16.95
CA ILE A 396 -20.41 -14.49 -16.73
C ILE A 396 -20.40 -15.63 -17.75
N LEU A 397 -21.54 -16.32 -17.93
CA LEU A 397 -21.65 -17.46 -18.85
C LEU A 397 -21.30 -17.08 -20.29
N THR A 398 -21.77 -15.91 -20.74
CA THR A 398 -21.56 -15.39 -22.11
C THR A 398 -20.09 -15.06 -22.36
N TRP A 399 -19.45 -14.30 -21.45
CA TRP A 399 -18.03 -13.95 -21.57
C TRP A 399 -17.10 -15.14 -21.36
N THR A 400 -17.50 -16.11 -20.53
CA THR A 400 -16.76 -17.39 -20.37
C THR A 400 -16.75 -18.17 -21.67
N ARG A 401 -17.90 -18.29 -22.34
CA ARG A 401 -17.99 -18.94 -23.65
C ARG A 401 -17.16 -18.20 -24.71
N LEU A 402 -17.32 -16.88 -24.81
CA LEU A 402 -16.58 -16.05 -25.76
C LEU A 402 -15.05 -16.19 -25.59
N THR A 403 -14.57 -16.14 -24.35
CA THR A 403 -13.14 -16.30 -24.05
C THR A 403 -12.67 -17.72 -24.34
N SER A 404 -13.50 -18.74 -24.06
CA SER A 404 -13.14 -20.15 -24.30
C SER A 404 -13.04 -20.57 -25.77
N ILE A 405 -13.75 -19.88 -26.68
CA ILE A 405 -13.67 -20.12 -28.13
C ILE A 405 -12.53 -19.35 -28.81
N THR A 406 -11.86 -18.46 -28.08
CA THR A 406 -10.72 -17.68 -28.57
C THR A 406 -9.42 -18.42 -28.27
N THR A 407 -8.53 -18.55 -29.25
CA THR A 407 -7.21 -19.18 -29.06
C THR A 407 -6.25 -18.27 -28.29
N GLU A 408 -5.47 -18.82 -27.35
CA GLU A 408 -4.56 -18.06 -26.47
C GLU A 408 -3.47 -17.25 -27.19
N GLU A 409 -3.12 -17.64 -28.42
CA GLU A 409 -2.13 -16.95 -29.25
C GLU A 409 -2.62 -15.61 -29.82
N ARG A 410 -3.94 -15.35 -29.80
CA ARG A 410 -4.50 -14.09 -30.29
C ARG A 410 -4.50 -13.02 -29.21
N ASP A 411 -4.14 -11.80 -29.56
CA ASP A 411 -4.19 -10.63 -28.67
C ASP A 411 -5.57 -10.44 -28.02
N GLU A 412 -6.62 -10.74 -28.79
CA GLU A 412 -8.03 -10.75 -28.37
C GLU A 412 -8.29 -11.62 -27.14
N PHE A 413 -7.59 -12.75 -26.98
CA PHE A 413 -7.75 -13.63 -25.81
C PHE A 413 -7.32 -12.91 -24.53
N ARG A 414 -6.20 -12.19 -24.54
CA ARG A 414 -5.67 -11.48 -23.36
C ARG A 414 -6.61 -10.38 -22.91
N THR A 415 -7.15 -9.62 -23.85
CA THR A 415 -8.15 -8.58 -23.57
C THR A 415 -9.44 -9.19 -23.03
N ARG A 416 -9.96 -10.26 -23.67
CA ARG A 416 -11.21 -10.95 -23.25
C ARG A 416 -11.09 -11.61 -21.88
N ALA A 417 -9.97 -12.29 -21.61
CA ALA A 417 -9.69 -12.90 -20.32
C ALA A 417 -9.55 -11.85 -19.20
N THR A 418 -8.95 -10.68 -19.50
CA THR A 418 -8.86 -9.56 -18.55
C THR A 418 -10.24 -9.00 -18.22
N VAL A 419 -11.06 -8.75 -19.23
CA VAL A 419 -12.44 -8.25 -19.06
C VAL A 419 -13.28 -9.25 -18.26
N LEU A 420 -13.24 -10.54 -18.61
CA LEU A 420 -13.94 -11.60 -17.86
C LEU A 420 -13.50 -11.66 -16.39
N ALA A 421 -12.20 -11.55 -16.12
CA ALA A 421 -11.70 -11.52 -14.76
C ALA A 421 -12.18 -10.29 -13.98
N ASP A 422 -12.18 -9.10 -14.59
CA ASP A 422 -12.67 -7.87 -13.96
C ASP A 422 -14.17 -7.94 -13.64
N ILE A 423 -14.94 -8.57 -14.53
CA ILE A 423 -16.36 -8.88 -14.31
C ILE A 423 -16.51 -9.77 -13.07
N LEU A 424 -15.83 -10.92 -13.05
CA LEU A 424 -15.90 -11.87 -11.93
C LEU A 424 -15.49 -11.23 -10.59
N ILE A 425 -14.46 -10.37 -10.59
CA ILE A 425 -14.06 -9.57 -9.42
C ILE A 425 -15.16 -8.60 -8.97
N THR A 426 -15.84 -7.97 -9.93
CA THR A 426 -16.92 -7.02 -9.61
C THR A 426 -18.13 -7.76 -9.05
N HIS A 427 -18.44 -8.95 -9.54
CA HIS A 427 -19.46 -9.80 -8.92
C HIS A 427 -19.09 -10.17 -7.49
N TYR A 428 -17.85 -10.62 -7.31
CA TYR A 428 -17.34 -11.03 -6.01
C TYR A 428 -17.50 -9.89 -4.99
N ARG A 429 -17.31 -8.63 -5.38
CA ARG A 429 -17.53 -7.47 -4.49
C ARG A 429 -18.99 -7.31 -4.06
N LEU A 430 -19.95 -7.72 -4.90
CA LEU A 430 -21.37 -7.65 -4.59
C LEU A 430 -21.87 -8.89 -3.83
N THR A 431 -21.39 -10.09 -4.20
CA THR A 431 -21.93 -11.37 -3.73
C THR A 431 -21.11 -12.00 -2.60
N GLY A 432 -19.82 -11.68 -2.51
CA GLY A 432 -18.86 -12.32 -1.60
C GLY A 432 -18.51 -13.77 -1.94
N LYS A 433 -18.91 -14.30 -3.10
CA LYS A 433 -18.68 -15.71 -3.46
C LYS A 433 -17.23 -15.98 -3.88
N LEU A 434 -16.50 -16.76 -3.09
CA LEU A 434 -15.09 -17.05 -3.31
C LEU A 434 -14.80 -17.74 -4.66
N SER A 435 -15.70 -18.61 -5.14
CA SER A 435 -15.52 -19.32 -6.42
C SER A 435 -15.34 -18.36 -7.61
N GLU A 436 -15.98 -17.19 -7.57
CA GLU A 436 -15.88 -16.20 -8.64
C GLU A 436 -14.52 -15.49 -8.63
N LEU A 437 -13.94 -15.30 -7.44
CA LEU A 437 -12.58 -14.79 -7.30
C LEU A 437 -11.54 -15.81 -7.76
N GLU A 438 -11.77 -17.10 -7.52
CA GLU A 438 -10.94 -18.19 -8.04
C GLU A 438 -11.00 -18.29 -9.56
N ASP A 439 -12.19 -18.16 -10.15
CA ASP A 439 -12.37 -18.10 -11.60
C ASP A 439 -11.69 -16.86 -12.20
N ALA A 440 -11.81 -15.70 -11.55
CA ALA A 440 -11.11 -14.48 -11.99
C ALA A 440 -9.59 -14.67 -11.97
N LEU A 441 -9.07 -15.35 -10.95
CA LEU A 441 -7.65 -15.67 -10.83
C LEU A 441 -7.22 -16.62 -11.94
N HIS A 442 -8.02 -17.65 -12.23
CA HIS A 442 -7.77 -18.59 -13.33
C HIS A 442 -7.58 -17.86 -14.66
N TRP A 443 -8.48 -16.93 -15.00
CA TRP A 443 -8.38 -16.16 -16.24
C TRP A 443 -7.21 -15.17 -16.25
N ARG A 444 -6.88 -14.53 -15.11
CA ARG A 444 -5.69 -13.66 -14.99
C ARG A 444 -4.38 -14.43 -15.12
N VAL A 445 -4.31 -15.67 -14.63
CA VAL A 445 -3.14 -16.54 -14.82
C VAL A 445 -2.96 -16.87 -16.30
N ARG A 446 -4.01 -17.30 -16.99
CA ARG A 446 -3.93 -17.60 -18.43
C ARG A 446 -3.57 -16.37 -19.27
N ALA A 447 -4.16 -15.21 -18.98
CA ALA A 447 -3.81 -13.96 -19.65
C ALA A 447 -2.32 -13.62 -19.46
N TYR A 448 -1.82 -13.71 -18.23
CA TYR A 448 -0.41 -13.46 -17.92
C TYR A 448 0.54 -14.48 -18.58
N ASP A 449 0.27 -15.78 -18.45
CA ASP A 449 1.14 -16.85 -18.99
C ASP A 449 1.19 -16.81 -20.54
N SER A 450 0.13 -16.31 -21.20
CA SER A 450 0.10 -16.10 -22.66
C SER A 450 0.78 -14.80 -23.12
N THR A 451 1.29 -13.97 -22.21
CA THR A 451 1.92 -12.67 -22.54
C THR A 451 3.45 -12.78 -22.50
N PRO A 452 4.16 -12.58 -23.63
CA PRO A 452 5.63 -12.51 -23.64
C PRO A 452 6.18 -11.37 -22.78
N VAL A 453 7.38 -11.54 -22.21
CA VAL A 453 8.01 -10.54 -21.31
C VAL A 453 8.32 -9.21 -22.01
N ASP A 454 8.54 -9.24 -23.32
CA ASP A 454 8.80 -8.09 -24.18
C ASP A 454 7.51 -7.42 -24.72
N HIS A 455 6.33 -7.98 -24.42
CA HIS A 455 5.05 -7.43 -24.85
C HIS A 455 4.71 -6.13 -24.07
N PRO A 456 4.20 -5.07 -24.72
CA PRO A 456 3.88 -3.80 -24.05
C PRO A 456 2.93 -3.91 -22.85
N GLU A 457 2.03 -4.89 -22.86
CA GLU A 457 1.06 -5.12 -21.79
C GLU A 457 1.55 -6.07 -20.67
N TYR A 458 2.79 -6.58 -20.73
CA TYR A 458 3.30 -7.53 -19.74
C TYR A 458 3.23 -6.98 -18.31
N SER A 459 3.64 -5.72 -18.11
CA SER A 459 3.56 -5.03 -16.80
C SER A 459 2.12 -4.90 -16.30
N VAL A 460 1.16 -4.67 -17.20
CA VAL A 460 -0.27 -4.59 -16.90
C VAL A 460 -0.81 -5.95 -16.46
N MET A 461 -0.48 -7.02 -17.19
CA MET A 461 -0.92 -8.38 -16.85
C MET A 461 -0.34 -8.86 -15.52
N ALA A 462 0.95 -8.58 -15.27
CA ALA A 462 1.60 -8.85 -13.99
C ALA A 462 0.89 -8.12 -12.84
N SER A 463 0.65 -6.81 -12.99
CA SER A 463 -0.04 -6.01 -11.97
C SER A 463 -1.47 -6.49 -11.73
N ASN A 464 -2.21 -6.82 -12.79
CA ASN A 464 -3.56 -7.36 -12.68
C ASN A 464 -3.57 -8.69 -11.93
N ARG A 465 -2.71 -9.65 -12.27
CA ARG A 465 -2.60 -10.91 -11.52
C ARG A 465 -2.29 -10.67 -10.04
N GLY A 466 -1.34 -9.78 -9.75
CA GLY A 466 -0.99 -9.40 -8.37
C GLY A 466 -2.20 -8.86 -7.58
N SER A 467 -2.98 -7.96 -8.16
CA SER A 467 -4.17 -7.40 -7.49
C SER A 467 -5.27 -8.43 -7.23
N ALA A 468 -5.38 -9.51 -8.01
CA ALA A 468 -6.35 -10.57 -7.73
C ALA A 468 -5.88 -11.47 -6.59
N LEU A 469 -4.58 -11.79 -6.54
CA LEU A 469 -3.97 -12.51 -5.42
C LEU A 469 -4.12 -11.74 -4.10
N GLN A 470 -3.94 -10.42 -4.10
CA GLN A 470 -4.22 -9.58 -2.92
C GLN A 470 -5.67 -9.71 -2.43
N ARG A 471 -6.65 -9.76 -3.34
CA ARG A 471 -8.06 -9.93 -2.94
C ARG A 471 -8.33 -11.32 -2.39
N ARG A 472 -7.66 -12.35 -2.92
CA ARG A 472 -7.75 -13.72 -2.38
C ARG A 472 -7.10 -13.80 -1.01
N PHE A 473 -6.00 -13.09 -0.80
CA PHE A 473 -5.40 -12.88 0.51
C PHE A 473 -6.39 -12.20 1.48
N ASP A 474 -7.00 -11.08 1.09
CA ASP A 474 -7.99 -10.36 1.92
C ASP A 474 -9.17 -11.26 2.37
N HIS A 475 -9.50 -12.30 1.60
CA HIS A 475 -10.55 -13.28 1.92
C HIS A 475 -10.06 -14.48 2.74
N SER A 476 -8.94 -15.09 2.32
CA SER A 476 -8.46 -16.37 2.85
C SER A 476 -7.44 -16.23 3.99
N GLY A 477 -6.81 -15.05 4.12
CA GLY A 477 -5.65 -14.83 4.98
C GLY A 477 -4.39 -15.58 4.54
N ASN A 478 -4.38 -16.22 3.36
CA ASN A 478 -3.25 -17.03 2.92
C ASN A 478 -2.07 -16.15 2.48
N LEU A 479 -1.06 -16.06 3.34
CA LEU A 479 0.13 -15.23 3.12
C LEU A 479 0.89 -15.53 1.82
N THR A 480 0.81 -16.76 1.28
CA THR A 480 1.48 -17.07 0.00
C THR A 480 0.94 -16.23 -1.15
N ASP A 481 -0.36 -15.92 -1.13
CA ASP A 481 -0.99 -15.10 -2.16
C ASP A 481 -0.47 -13.67 -2.12
N LEU A 482 -0.22 -13.15 -0.91
CA LEU A 482 0.31 -11.81 -0.73
C LEU A 482 1.77 -11.71 -1.17
N VAL A 483 2.58 -12.75 -0.91
CA VAL A 483 3.96 -12.86 -1.41
C VAL A 483 3.97 -12.86 -2.94
N ASP A 484 3.20 -13.75 -3.56
CA ASP A 484 3.11 -13.84 -5.03
C ASP A 484 2.61 -12.52 -5.64
N ALA A 485 1.67 -11.84 -4.98
CA ALA A 485 1.20 -10.54 -5.42
C ALA A 485 2.29 -9.45 -5.39
N ILE A 486 3.08 -9.39 -4.32
CA ILE A 486 4.19 -8.44 -4.19
C ILE A 486 5.23 -8.68 -5.28
N SER A 487 5.55 -9.95 -5.54
CA SER A 487 6.48 -10.36 -6.60
C SER A 487 6.04 -9.82 -7.97
N LEU A 488 4.77 -10.05 -8.32
CA LEU A 488 4.20 -9.61 -9.58
C LEU A 488 4.11 -8.07 -9.69
N HIS A 489 3.79 -7.39 -8.58
CA HIS A 489 3.78 -5.92 -8.56
C HIS A 489 5.19 -5.33 -8.70
N ARG A 490 6.22 -5.94 -8.12
CA ARG A 490 7.62 -5.55 -8.33
C ARG A 490 8.04 -5.74 -9.78
N GLN A 491 7.68 -6.87 -10.39
CA GLN A 491 7.93 -7.10 -11.81
C GLN A 491 7.24 -6.05 -12.69
N ALA A 492 5.99 -5.69 -12.39
CA ALA A 492 5.27 -4.64 -13.11
C ALA A 492 5.98 -3.28 -13.00
N VAL A 493 6.40 -2.88 -11.80
CA VAL A 493 7.15 -1.62 -11.59
C VAL A 493 8.50 -1.65 -12.33
N ALA A 494 9.23 -2.77 -12.28
CA ALA A 494 10.54 -2.89 -12.92
C ALA A 494 10.49 -2.90 -14.46
N SER A 495 9.40 -3.41 -15.04
CA SER A 495 9.19 -3.48 -16.49
C SER A 495 8.56 -2.22 -17.09
N THR A 496 8.16 -1.25 -16.26
CA THR A 496 7.50 -0.03 -16.73
C THR A 496 8.50 1.13 -16.89
N PRO A 497 8.63 1.75 -18.08
CA PRO A 497 9.49 2.92 -18.28
C PRO A 497 9.08 4.08 -17.38
N ARG A 498 10.03 4.91 -16.92
CA ARG A 498 9.78 6.01 -15.97
C ARG A 498 8.78 7.07 -16.47
N ASP A 499 8.71 7.26 -17.79
CA ASP A 499 7.84 8.25 -18.43
C ASP A 499 6.45 7.69 -18.80
N ASP A 500 6.21 6.41 -18.50
CA ASP A 500 4.94 5.74 -18.79
C ASP A 500 3.86 6.15 -17.76
N PRO A 501 2.64 6.54 -18.20
CA PRO A 501 1.52 6.84 -17.30
C PRO A 501 1.19 5.73 -16.28
N GLN A 502 1.55 4.47 -16.57
CA GLN A 502 1.28 3.32 -15.72
C GLN A 502 2.18 3.24 -14.48
N VAL A 503 3.29 3.99 -14.41
CA VAL A 503 4.18 4.01 -13.24
C VAL A 503 3.42 4.37 -11.96
N ALA A 504 2.51 5.35 -12.04
CA ALA A 504 1.69 5.76 -10.90
C ALA A 504 0.83 4.59 -10.38
N ARG A 505 0.16 3.87 -11.28
CA ARG A 505 -0.73 2.75 -10.96
C ARG A 505 0.03 1.54 -10.40
N HIS A 506 1.17 1.20 -11.00
CA HIS A 506 1.98 0.06 -10.53
C HIS A 506 2.63 0.34 -9.17
N SER A 507 3.12 1.57 -8.96
CA SER A 507 3.66 2.00 -7.66
C SER A 507 2.57 2.00 -6.57
N ALA A 508 1.35 2.45 -6.91
CA ALA A 508 0.21 2.40 -6.00
C ALA A 508 -0.13 0.97 -5.57
N ASN A 509 -0.24 0.04 -6.53
CA ASN A 509 -0.59 -1.35 -6.26
C ASN A 509 0.47 -2.07 -5.41
N LEU A 510 1.76 -1.82 -5.68
CA LEU A 510 2.85 -2.33 -4.87
C LEU A 510 2.81 -1.75 -3.46
N GLY A 511 2.67 -0.43 -3.32
CA GLY A 511 2.57 0.23 -2.00
C GLY A 511 1.40 -0.31 -1.17
N ILE A 512 0.23 -0.54 -1.78
CA ILE A 512 -0.92 -1.16 -1.09
C ILE A 512 -0.60 -2.61 -0.66
N ALA A 513 0.10 -3.38 -1.49
CA ALA A 513 0.56 -4.74 -1.17
C ALA A 513 1.44 -4.75 0.08
N LEU A 514 2.39 -3.82 0.13
CA LEU A 514 3.37 -3.73 1.20
C LEU A 514 2.74 -3.24 2.51
N VAL A 515 1.76 -2.33 2.48
CA VAL A 515 0.96 -2.00 3.68
C VAL A 515 0.23 -3.24 4.20
N ARG A 516 -0.37 -4.05 3.31
CA ARG A 516 -1.03 -5.31 3.69
C ARG A 516 -0.06 -6.33 4.27
N TRP A 517 1.14 -6.41 3.70
CA TRP A 517 2.20 -7.27 4.22
C TRP A 517 2.58 -6.84 5.64
N PHE A 518 2.83 -5.54 5.85
CA PHE A 518 3.14 -5.00 7.16
C PHE A 518 2.09 -5.33 8.22
N GLU A 519 0.79 -5.30 7.86
CA GLU A 519 -0.29 -5.65 8.79
C GLU A 519 -0.21 -7.10 9.29
N ASN A 520 0.46 -8.00 8.56
CA ASN A 520 0.57 -9.42 8.91
C ASN A 520 1.99 -9.81 9.37
N THR A 521 2.99 -9.19 8.77
CA THR A 521 4.42 -9.37 8.98
C THR A 521 5.03 -7.98 9.18
N PRO A 522 5.07 -7.47 10.43
CA PRO A 522 5.30 -6.04 10.74
C PRO A 522 6.75 -5.58 10.58
N GLU A 523 7.26 -5.70 9.35
CA GLU A 523 8.57 -5.30 8.86
C GLU A 523 8.62 -3.79 8.54
N GLN A 524 9.33 -3.02 9.37
CA GLN A 524 9.33 -1.55 9.29
C GLN A 524 9.84 -1.02 7.93
N ASP A 525 10.88 -1.63 7.38
CA ASP A 525 11.46 -1.30 6.09
C ASP A 525 10.45 -1.45 4.94
N VAL A 526 9.57 -2.45 5.02
CA VAL A 526 8.50 -2.65 4.06
C VAL A 526 7.46 -1.53 4.13
N LEU A 527 7.17 -1.04 5.34
CA LEU A 527 6.23 0.08 5.51
C LEU A 527 6.82 1.40 4.99
N ASP A 528 8.11 1.63 5.20
CA ASP A 528 8.81 2.81 4.67
C ASP A 528 8.83 2.79 3.13
N GLU A 529 9.15 1.64 2.53
CA GLU A 529 9.05 1.42 1.07
C GLU A 529 7.61 1.67 0.57
N ALA A 530 6.60 1.20 1.31
CA ALA A 530 5.21 1.41 0.96
C ALA A 530 4.83 2.89 0.95
N ILE A 531 5.27 3.67 1.94
CA ILE A 531 5.03 5.11 2.02
C ILE A 531 5.69 5.81 0.83
N ASP A 532 6.95 5.50 0.51
CA ASP A 532 7.66 6.09 -0.62
C ASP A 532 6.97 5.82 -1.97
N LEU A 533 6.53 4.58 -2.19
CA LEU A 533 5.81 4.19 -3.40
C LEU A 533 4.45 4.88 -3.52
N LEU A 534 3.69 4.95 -2.42
CA LEU A 534 2.40 5.63 -2.41
C LEU A 534 2.54 7.14 -2.58
N GLN A 535 3.58 7.76 -2.02
CA GLN A 535 3.89 9.18 -2.25
C GLN A 535 4.28 9.45 -3.70
N THR A 536 5.06 8.54 -4.31
CA THR A 536 5.43 8.62 -5.73
C THR A 536 4.19 8.53 -6.62
N ALA A 537 3.31 7.55 -6.35
CA ALA A 537 2.04 7.40 -7.07
C ALA A 537 1.16 8.66 -6.94
N LEU A 538 1.07 9.22 -5.73
CA LEU A 538 0.28 10.44 -5.48
C LEU A 538 0.84 11.65 -6.25
N LYS A 539 2.17 11.82 -6.31
CA LYS A 539 2.82 12.92 -7.06
C LYS A 539 2.54 12.86 -8.56
N LEU A 540 2.43 11.65 -9.11
CA LEU A 540 2.18 11.42 -10.54
C LEU A 540 0.68 11.45 -10.91
N THR A 541 -0.21 11.42 -9.92
CA THR A 541 -1.67 11.36 -10.14
C THR A 541 -2.30 12.75 -9.97
N PRO A 542 -2.94 13.32 -11.01
CA PRO A 542 -3.62 14.61 -10.89
C PRO A 542 -4.79 14.58 -9.89
N PRO A 543 -5.12 15.68 -9.20
CA PRO A 543 -6.25 15.72 -8.25
C PRO A 543 -7.64 15.44 -8.85
N THR A 544 -7.77 15.54 -10.18
CA THR A 544 -8.99 15.22 -10.94
C THR A 544 -9.13 13.72 -11.24
N ASP A 545 -8.09 12.93 -11.05
CA ASP A 545 -8.11 11.49 -11.29
C ASP A 545 -8.90 10.75 -10.19
N PRO A 546 -9.79 9.81 -10.53
CA PRO A 546 -10.55 9.01 -9.55
C PRO A 546 -9.67 8.25 -8.54
N SER A 547 -8.42 7.94 -8.90
CA SER A 547 -7.45 7.21 -8.07
C SER A 547 -6.79 8.10 -7.00
N TYR A 548 -6.88 9.43 -7.12
CA TYR A 548 -6.22 10.38 -6.22
C TYR A 548 -6.70 10.26 -4.76
N ARG A 549 -8.02 10.15 -4.54
CA ARG A 549 -8.60 10.05 -3.18
C ARG A 549 -8.31 8.71 -2.50
N PRO A 550 -8.44 7.55 -3.18
CA PRO A 550 -7.95 6.28 -2.66
C PRO A 550 -6.48 6.31 -2.22
N LEU A 551 -5.59 6.93 -3.00
CA LEU A 551 -4.17 7.07 -2.66
C LEU A 551 -3.95 7.85 -1.36
N LEU A 552 -4.61 9.00 -1.20
CA LEU A 552 -4.58 9.77 0.05
C LEU A 552 -5.04 8.94 1.24
N SER A 553 -6.14 8.19 1.09
CA SER A 553 -6.64 7.34 2.17
C SER A 553 -5.65 6.22 2.55
N LYS A 554 -4.98 5.62 1.56
CA LYS A 554 -3.97 4.58 1.78
C LYS A 554 -2.70 5.13 2.43
N LEU A 555 -2.24 6.32 2.03
CA LEU A 555 -1.17 7.03 2.72
C LEU A 555 -1.52 7.32 4.17
N GLY A 556 -2.75 7.78 4.43
CA GLY A 556 -3.23 8.01 5.80
C GLY A 556 -3.14 6.74 6.66
N VAL A 557 -3.53 5.57 6.11
CA VAL A 557 -3.39 4.28 6.80
C VAL A 557 -1.91 3.92 7.02
N ALA A 558 -1.05 4.07 6.02
CA ALA A 558 0.38 3.74 6.14
C ALA A 558 1.06 4.59 7.24
N HIS A 559 0.80 5.90 7.26
CA HIS A 559 1.29 6.81 8.29
C HIS A 559 0.76 6.46 9.69
N LEU A 560 -0.53 6.07 9.81
CA LEU A 560 -1.08 5.61 11.08
C LEU A 560 -0.39 4.34 11.58
N ARG A 561 -0.14 3.36 10.70
CA ARG A 561 0.58 2.13 11.02
C ARG A 561 2.01 2.42 11.46
N HIS A 562 2.66 3.37 10.79
CA HIS A 562 4.01 3.81 11.13
C HIS A 562 4.02 4.45 12.53
N TYR A 563 3.07 5.35 12.84
CA TYR A 563 2.93 5.92 14.19
C TYR A 563 2.74 4.83 15.25
N LEU A 564 1.86 3.86 15.02
CA LEU A 564 1.60 2.79 16.00
C LEU A 564 2.86 1.96 16.31
N ARG A 565 3.82 1.92 15.36
CA ARG A 565 5.10 1.24 15.53
C ARG A 565 6.18 2.13 16.16
N THR A 566 6.35 3.36 15.70
CA THR A 566 7.47 4.24 16.09
C THR A 566 7.14 5.24 17.19
N GLY A 567 5.86 5.56 17.38
CA GLY A 567 5.41 6.63 18.28
C GLY A 567 5.67 8.04 17.76
N ASP A 568 6.09 8.20 16.50
CA ASP A 568 6.37 9.51 15.90
C ASP A 568 5.07 10.30 15.65
N GLY A 569 4.80 11.29 16.50
CA GLY A 569 3.60 12.12 16.43
C GLY A 569 3.40 12.82 15.08
N THR A 570 4.48 13.11 14.32
CA THR A 570 4.35 13.73 12.99
C THR A 570 3.63 12.81 12.00
N MET A 571 3.85 11.50 12.12
CA MET A 571 3.18 10.49 11.29
C MET A 571 1.69 10.42 11.61
N LEU A 572 1.32 10.59 12.88
CA LEU A 572 -0.09 10.62 13.29
C LEU A 572 -0.82 11.85 12.74
N ASP A 573 -0.17 13.01 12.77
CA ASP A 573 -0.73 14.23 12.19
C ASP A 573 -0.90 14.12 10.66
N ASN A 574 0.12 13.59 9.98
CA ASN A 574 0.05 13.28 8.54
C ASN A 574 -1.09 12.30 8.24
N ALA A 575 -1.29 11.27 9.08
CA ALA A 575 -2.37 10.31 8.90
C ALA A 575 -3.76 10.97 8.90
N VAL A 576 -4.01 11.87 9.86
CA VAL A 576 -5.26 12.63 9.93
C VAL A 576 -5.39 13.60 8.76
N GLU A 577 -4.32 14.31 8.40
CA GLU A 577 -4.34 15.26 7.28
C GLU A 577 -4.68 14.57 5.95
N PHE A 578 -4.02 13.46 5.63
CA PHE A 578 -4.30 12.70 4.42
C PHE A 578 -5.71 12.10 4.43
N ALA A 579 -6.17 11.60 5.58
CA ALA A 579 -7.53 11.07 5.70
C ALA A 579 -8.61 12.16 5.53
N ARG A 580 -8.39 13.39 6.03
CA ARG A 580 -9.29 14.55 5.79
C ARG A 580 -9.30 14.97 4.32
N LYS A 581 -8.13 15.02 3.66
CA LYS A 581 -8.07 15.32 2.21
C LYS A 581 -8.77 14.25 1.37
N ALA A 582 -8.78 13.00 1.82
CA ALA A 582 -9.45 11.91 1.11
C ALA A 582 -10.99 12.02 1.09
N ILE A 583 -11.62 12.73 2.05
CA ILE A 583 -13.09 12.88 2.12
C ILE A 583 -13.62 14.17 1.47
N THR A 584 -12.77 15.16 1.18
CA THR A 584 -13.21 16.43 0.58
C THR A 584 -13.78 16.22 -0.83
N ASN A 585 -15.02 16.67 -1.07
CA ASN A 585 -15.72 16.58 -2.37
C ASN A 585 -15.82 15.14 -2.93
N THR A 586 -15.92 14.13 -2.07
CA THR A 586 -16.08 12.73 -2.49
C THR A 586 -17.58 12.41 -2.62
N GLU A 587 -18.06 12.19 -3.84
CA GLU A 587 -19.44 11.78 -4.13
C GLU A 587 -19.57 10.27 -4.45
N THR A 588 -18.55 9.46 -4.12
CA THR A 588 -18.43 8.06 -4.56
C THR A 588 -18.90 7.02 -3.53
N ASP A 589 -19.21 5.81 -4.03
CA ASP A 589 -19.62 4.62 -3.25
C ASP A 589 -18.63 4.18 -2.14
N ASP A 590 -17.38 4.68 -2.16
CA ASP A 590 -16.33 4.32 -1.21
C ASP A 590 -16.13 5.32 -0.06
N ILE A 591 -16.95 6.38 0.02
CA ILE A 591 -16.82 7.42 1.06
C ILE A 591 -16.77 6.86 2.48
N GLY A 592 -17.54 5.79 2.77
CA GLY A 592 -17.54 5.20 4.11
C GLY A 592 -16.22 4.51 4.50
N ASN A 593 -15.37 4.10 3.55
CA ASN A 593 -14.03 3.59 3.87
C ASN A 593 -13.10 4.73 4.28
N HIS A 594 -13.18 5.86 3.57
CA HIS A 594 -12.39 7.05 3.88
C HIS A 594 -12.80 7.65 5.23
N LEU A 595 -14.10 7.77 5.50
CA LEU A 595 -14.64 8.21 6.78
C LEU A 595 -14.21 7.30 7.94
N ASN A 596 -14.27 5.97 7.75
CA ASN A 596 -13.80 5.02 8.76
C ASN A 596 -12.31 5.17 9.09
N ASN A 597 -11.47 5.35 8.07
CA ASN A 597 -10.04 5.52 8.26
C ASN A 597 -9.72 6.82 9.00
N LEU A 598 -10.44 7.91 8.68
CA LEU A 598 -10.35 9.18 9.40
C LEU A 598 -10.75 9.02 10.87
N GLY A 599 -11.90 8.39 11.15
CA GLY A 599 -12.35 8.15 12.52
C GLY A 599 -11.35 7.34 13.35
N THR A 600 -10.70 6.34 12.73
CA THR A 600 -9.64 5.56 13.39
C THR A 600 -8.43 6.42 13.73
N ALA A 601 -7.94 7.23 12.78
CA ALA A 601 -6.79 8.11 12.99
C ALA A 601 -7.06 9.17 14.09
N LEU A 602 -8.25 9.77 14.08
CA LEU A 602 -8.69 10.73 15.10
C LEU A 602 -8.81 10.08 16.48
N SER A 603 -9.37 8.87 16.57
CA SER A 603 -9.46 8.14 17.84
C SER A 603 -8.07 7.82 18.41
N VAL A 604 -7.09 7.51 17.57
CA VAL A 604 -5.70 7.28 18.01
C VAL A 604 -5.04 8.60 18.44
N ARG A 605 -5.30 9.70 17.72
CA ARG A 605 -4.80 11.02 18.12
C ARG A 605 -5.37 11.48 19.45
N PHE A 606 -6.65 11.23 19.73
CA PHE A 606 -7.25 11.48 21.04
C PHE A 606 -6.48 10.76 22.17
N LEU A 607 -6.13 9.48 21.99
CA LEU A 607 -5.37 8.74 23.01
C LEU A 607 -3.98 9.35 23.30
N HIS A 608 -3.42 10.10 22.35
CA HIS A 608 -2.13 10.76 22.48
C HIS A 608 -2.24 12.19 23.02
N THR A 609 -3.24 12.95 22.57
CA THR A 609 -3.36 14.40 22.87
C THR A 609 -4.41 14.72 23.93
N ALA A 610 -5.27 13.75 24.26
CA ALA A 610 -6.48 13.92 25.07
C ALA A 610 -7.40 15.05 24.58
N SER A 611 -7.41 15.33 23.26
CA SER A 611 -8.22 16.40 22.66
C SER A 611 -9.68 15.96 22.44
N PRO A 612 -10.67 16.49 23.20
CA PRO A 612 -12.06 16.02 23.08
C PRO A 612 -12.66 16.25 21.69
N SER A 613 -12.21 17.30 20.97
CA SER A 613 -12.69 17.60 19.62
C SER A 613 -12.35 16.50 18.62
N ASP A 614 -11.20 15.82 18.78
CA ASP A 614 -10.81 14.72 17.90
C ASP A 614 -11.72 13.51 18.12
N LEU A 615 -12.12 13.26 19.37
CA LEU A 615 -13.02 12.17 19.70
C LEU A 615 -14.46 12.43 19.21
N ASP A 616 -14.93 13.67 19.32
CA ASP A 616 -16.24 14.08 18.79
C ASP A 616 -16.28 13.94 17.25
N GLU A 617 -15.24 14.43 16.56
CA GLU A 617 -15.13 14.27 15.10
C GLU A 617 -15.04 12.78 14.72
N ALA A 618 -14.32 11.94 15.48
CA ALA A 618 -14.22 10.50 15.24
C ALA A 618 -15.59 9.79 15.30
N ILE A 619 -16.44 10.18 16.27
CA ILE A 619 -17.81 9.64 16.40
C ILE A 619 -18.68 10.11 15.23
N ASP A 620 -18.62 11.39 14.87
CA ASP A 620 -19.41 11.95 13.77
C ASP A 620 -19.09 11.28 12.43
N VAL A 621 -17.80 11.17 12.08
CA VAL A 621 -17.38 10.49 10.85
C VAL A 621 -17.65 8.98 10.91
N GLY A 622 -17.58 8.36 12.10
CA GLY A 622 -17.97 6.97 12.31
C GLY A 622 -19.46 6.72 12.04
N LYS A 623 -20.33 7.60 12.54
CA LYS A 623 -21.79 7.57 12.27
C LYS A 623 -22.07 7.75 10.79
N GLN A 624 -21.40 8.69 10.13
CA GLN A 624 -21.52 8.88 8.67
C GLN A 624 -21.03 7.65 7.89
N ALA A 625 -19.90 7.04 8.30
CA ALA A 625 -19.36 5.85 7.65
C ALA A 625 -20.35 4.68 7.73
N VAL A 626 -20.98 4.47 8.89
CA VAL A 626 -22.03 3.46 9.08
C VAL A 626 -23.27 3.80 8.25
N ALA A 627 -23.74 5.04 8.24
CA ALA A 627 -24.89 5.46 7.45
C ALA A 627 -24.69 5.24 5.94
N ALA A 628 -23.47 5.48 5.45
CA ALA A 628 -23.08 5.26 4.05
C ALA A 628 -22.85 3.79 3.67
N THR A 629 -23.12 2.81 4.55
CA THR A 629 -22.93 1.38 4.26
C THR A 629 -24.24 0.61 4.27
N PRO A 630 -24.59 -0.15 3.23
CA PRO A 630 -25.75 -1.06 3.28
C PRO A 630 -25.64 -2.10 4.39
N THR A 631 -26.77 -2.56 4.95
CA THR A 631 -26.82 -3.51 6.08
C THR A 631 -26.20 -4.88 5.79
N GLY A 632 -26.17 -5.31 4.51
CA GLY A 632 -25.55 -6.57 4.08
C GLY A 632 -24.06 -6.49 3.71
N ASP A 633 -23.44 -5.30 3.70
CA ASP A 633 -22.03 -5.16 3.32
C ASP A 633 -21.10 -5.70 4.43
N PRO A 634 -20.18 -6.65 4.13
CA PRO A 634 -19.24 -7.18 5.11
C PRO A 634 -18.44 -6.12 5.87
N ARG A 635 -18.14 -4.97 5.24
CA ARG A 635 -17.36 -3.87 5.79
C ARG A 635 -18.13 -3.07 6.84
N ARG A 636 -19.46 -3.19 6.90
CA ARG A 636 -20.31 -2.48 7.87
C ARG A 636 -19.96 -2.87 9.30
N ARG A 637 -19.65 -4.14 9.56
CA ARG A 637 -19.28 -4.65 10.90
C ARG A 637 -18.07 -3.93 11.47
N ARG A 638 -16.97 -3.87 10.71
CA ARG A 638 -15.76 -3.14 11.10
C ARG A 638 -16.03 -1.67 11.39
N ARG A 639 -16.90 -1.00 10.62
CA ARG A 639 -17.29 0.39 10.86
C ARG A 639 -18.10 0.54 12.16
N LEU A 640 -19.02 -0.38 12.44
CA LEU A 640 -19.76 -0.44 13.71
C LEU A 640 -18.83 -0.68 14.90
N SER A 641 -17.88 -1.64 14.79
CA SER A 641 -16.88 -1.89 15.84
C SER A 641 -16.05 -0.65 16.15
N ASN A 642 -15.54 0.04 15.12
CA ASN A 642 -14.76 1.26 15.31
C ASN A 642 -15.58 2.38 15.97
N LEU A 643 -16.83 2.59 15.53
CA LEU A 643 -17.76 3.55 16.13
C LEU A 643 -18.04 3.22 17.61
N SER A 644 -18.31 1.95 17.92
CA SER A 644 -18.51 1.49 19.29
C SER A 644 -17.30 1.79 20.17
N SER A 645 -16.08 1.56 19.69
CA SER A 645 -14.87 1.87 20.45
C SER A 645 -14.69 3.38 20.68
N SER A 646 -15.06 4.23 19.73
CA SER A 646 -15.04 5.69 19.94
C SER A 646 -16.09 6.15 20.96
N LEU A 647 -17.29 5.57 20.92
CA LEU A 647 -18.35 5.85 21.92
C LEU A 647 -17.96 5.37 23.32
N LEU A 648 -17.34 4.20 23.44
CA LEU A 648 -16.84 3.70 24.71
C LEU A 648 -15.79 4.65 25.30
N ARG A 649 -14.83 5.12 24.49
CA ARG A 649 -13.85 6.13 24.93
C ARG A 649 -14.51 7.45 25.36
N LYS A 650 -15.61 7.84 24.72
CA LYS A 650 -16.35 9.04 25.11
C LYS A 650 -17.03 8.86 26.47
N PHE A 651 -17.54 7.67 26.77
CA PHE A 651 -17.99 7.33 28.12
C PHE A 651 -16.84 7.39 29.13
N GLU A 652 -15.67 6.82 28.81
CA GLU A 652 -14.49 6.86 29.71
C GLU A 652 -14.03 8.30 30.02
N ASP A 653 -14.13 9.21 29.04
CA ASP A 653 -13.77 10.63 29.19
C ASP A 653 -14.83 11.46 29.95
N THR A 654 -16.12 11.21 29.70
CA THR A 654 -17.22 12.06 30.21
C THR A 654 -17.97 11.49 31.40
N GLY A 655 -17.96 10.17 31.58
CA GLY A 655 -18.81 9.43 32.51
C GLY A 655 -20.29 9.36 32.10
N ASP A 656 -20.67 9.82 30.90
CA ASP A 656 -22.07 9.79 30.44
C ASP A 656 -22.48 8.38 29.96
N VAL A 657 -23.31 7.73 30.76
CA VAL A 657 -23.84 6.38 30.53
C VAL A 657 -24.58 6.25 29.21
N GLY A 658 -25.16 7.34 28.67
CA GLY A 658 -25.83 7.32 27.37
C GLY A 658 -24.88 6.90 26.23
N HIS A 659 -23.61 7.31 26.30
CA HIS A 659 -22.60 6.87 25.33
C HIS A 659 -22.23 5.40 25.49
N LEU A 660 -22.24 4.87 26.71
CA LEU A 660 -22.01 3.46 26.98
C LEU A 660 -23.16 2.59 26.46
N ASP A 661 -24.41 3.01 26.66
CA ASP A 661 -25.58 2.33 26.11
C ASP A 661 -25.56 2.32 24.58
N GLU A 662 -25.22 3.44 23.95
CA GLU A 662 -25.04 3.52 22.49
C GLU A 662 -23.90 2.60 22.02
N ALA A 663 -22.77 2.58 22.72
CA ALA A 663 -21.64 1.71 22.38
C ALA A 663 -22.04 0.23 22.42
N ILE A 664 -22.70 -0.24 23.48
CA ILE A 664 -23.14 -1.64 23.61
C ILE A 664 -24.14 -2.00 22.51
N ALA A 665 -25.11 -1.12 22.22
CA ALA A 665 -26.08 -1.34 21.15
C ALA A 665 -25.39 -1.48 19.77
N ILE A 666 -24.44 -0.60 19.47
CA ILE A 666 -23.67 -0.65 18.22
C ILE A 666 -22.76 -1.89 18.15
N ALA A 667 -22.11 -2.28 19.25
CA ALA A 667 -21.30 -3.49 19.32
C ALA A 667 -22.12 -4.77 19.13
N ARG A 668 -23.34 -4.83 19.67
CA ARG A 668 -24.26 -5.95 19.43
C ARG A 668 -24.65 -6.04 17.95
N LEU A 669 -24.91 -4.92 17.29
CA LEU A 669 -25.15 -4.89 15.84
C LEU A 669 -23.93 -5.35 15.03
N ALA A 670 -22.71 -5.07 15.51
CA ALA A 670 -21.49 -5.51 14.84
C ALA A 670 -21.26 -7.03 14.95
N THR A 671 -21.75 -7.66 16.02
CA THR A 671 -21.59 -9.11 16.31
C THR A 671 -22.73 -9.98 15.79
N ASP A 672 -23.83 -9.40 15.32
CA ASP A 672 -24.99 -10.14 14.83
C ASP A 672 -24.66 -11.00 13.60
N GLY A 673 -25.00 -12.30 13.66
CA GLY A 673 -24.78 -13.28 12.60
C GLY A 673 -23.32 -13.59 12.24
N VAL A 674 -22.32 -13.21 13.04
CA VAL A 674 -20.90 -13.42 12.71
C VAL A 674 -20.47 -14.86 13.01
N SER A 675 -19.99 -15.55 11.98
CA SER A 675 -19.41 -16.89 12.11
C SER A 675 -18.05 -16.86 12.84
N PRO A 676 -17.77 -17.80 13.76
CA PRO A 676 -16.45 -17.98 14.39
C PRO A 676 -15.30 -18.19 13.40
N PHE A 677 -15.59 -18.55 12.16
CA PHE A 677 -14.58 -18.74 11.11
C PHE A 677 -14.25 -17.44 10.34
N ASN A 678 -14.92 -16.33 10.63
CA ASN A 678 -14.64 -15.03 10.01
C ASN A 678 -13.39 -14.38 10.64
N ALA A 679 -12.52 -13.78 9.82
CA ALA A 679 -11.30 -13.10 10.29
C ALA A 679 -11.58 -11.91 11.23
N GLU A 680 -12.73 -11.24 11.09
CA GLU A 680 -13.10 -10.10 11.95
C GLU A 680 -13.73 -10.54 13.29
N PHE A 681 -14.12 -11.82 13.44
CA PHE A 681 -14.85 -12.35 14.60
C PHE A 681 -14.21 -11.99 15.94
N THR A 682 -12.90 -12.28 16.08
CA THR A 682 -12.17 -12.04 17.33
C THR A 682 -12.20 -10.57 17.73
N SER A 683 -11.92 -9.67 16.77
CA SER A 683 -11.89 -8.22 17.02
C SER A 683 -13.25 -7.66 17.42
N THR A 684 -14.34 -8.09 16.77
CA THR A 684 -15.70 -7.63 17.07
C THR A 684 -16.18 -8.13 18.43
N MET A 685 -15.84 -9.38 18.80
CA MET A 685 -16.17 -9.93 20.12
C MET A 685 -15.44 -9.19 21.26
N ILE A 686 -14.17 -8.82 21.07
CA ILE A 686 -13.41 -8.01 22.04
C ILE A 686 -14.08 -6.64 22.24
N VAL A 687 -14.49 -5.96 21.17
CA VAL A 687 -15.13 -4.63 21.28
C VAL A 687 -16.43 -4.68 22.06
N LEU A 688 -17.27 -5.70 21.84
CA LEU A 688 -18.49 -5.88 22.64
C LEU A 688 -18.17 -6.20 24.10
N ALA A 689 -17.20 -7.08 24.34
CA ALA A 689 -16.78 -7.43 25.69
C ALA A 689 -16.22 -6.22 26.46
N ASP A 690 -15.42 -5.36 25.82
CA ASP A 690 -14.89 -4.13 26.43
C ASP A 690 -16.03 -3.18 26.86
N ALA A 691 -17.07 -3.03 26.03
CA ALA A 691 -18.23 -2.21 26.38
C ALA A 691 -19.06 -2.81 27.53
N LEU A 692 -19.26 -4.14 27.53
CA LEU A 692 -19.95 -4.85 28.63
C LEU A 692 -19.15 -4.86 29.93
N LYS A 693 -17.81 -4.91 29.83
CA LYS A 693 -16.92 -4.74 30.97
C LYS A 693 -17.10 -3.36 31.60
N ALA A 694 -17.09 -2.30 30.80
CA ALA A 694 -17.29 -0.94 31.30
C ALA A 694 -18.66 -0.76 31.96
N ARG A 695 -19.70 -1.45 31.46
CA ARG A 695 -21.02 -1.54 32.11
C ARG A 695 -20.91 -2.16 33.49
N PHE A 696 -20.35 -3.36 33.60
CA PHE A 696 -20.12 -4.01 34.88
C PHE A 696 -19.30 -3.14 35.86
N GLU A 697 -18.23 -2.49 35.40
CA GLU A 697 -17.42 -1.60 36.24
C GLU A 697 -18.23 -0.38 36.74
N PHE A 698 -19.19 0.11 35.95
CA PHE A 698 -20.01 1.28 36.28
C PHE A 698 -21.16 0.97 37.25
N ASP A 699 -21.96 -0.08 37.00
CA ASP A 699 -23.18 -0.38 37.76
C ASP A 699 -23.22 -1.76 38.43
N GLN A 700 -22.14 -2.55 38.33
CA GLN A 700 -22.03 -3.91 38.88
C GLN A 700 -23.11 -4.86 38.33
N ASP A 701 -23.51 -4.70 37.06
CA ASP A 701 -24.46 -5.60 36.38
C ASP A 701 -23.85 -7.00 36.12
N ASP A 702 -24.29 -7.99 36.90
CA ASP A 702 -23.91 -9.40 36.76
C ASP A 702 -24.29 -10.00 35.40
N SER A 703 -25.35 -9.49 34.74
CA SER A 703 -25.74 -9.95 33.40
C SER A 703 -24.71 -9.49 32.36
N ALA A 704 -24.27 -8.24 32.45
CA ALA A 704 -23.23 -7.70 31.58
C ALA A 704 -21.89 -8.42 31.80
N LEU A 705 -21.55 -8.74 33.05
CA LEU A 705 -20.36 -9.53 33.40
C LEU A 705 -20.38 -10.92 32.75
N ASN A 706 -21.49 -11.65 32.86
CA ASN A 706 -21.61 -12.99 32.28
C ASN A 706 -21.52 -12.95 30.75
N GLU A 707 -22.20 -12.00 30.10
CA GLU A 707 -22.10 -11.83 28.65
C GLU A 707 -20.66 -11.44 28.24
N CYS A 708 -20.01 -10.54 28.97
CA CYS A 708 -18.61 -10.14 28.76
C CYS A 708 -17.65 -11.34 28.77
N ARG A 709 -17.76 -12.21 29.79
CA ARG A 709 -16.97 -13.44 29.93
C ARG A 709 -17.14 -14.35 28.71
N GLU A 710 -18.37 -14.59 28.29
CA GLU A 710 -18.67 -15.43 27.12
C GLU A 710 -18.04 -14.87 25.84
N ARG A 711 -18.07 -13.54 25.65
CA ARG A 711 -17.51 -12.89 24.45
C ARG A 711 -15.98 -12.96 24.43
N TYR A 712 -15.30 -12.66 25.53
CA TYR A 712 -13.84 -12.80 25.57
C TYR A 712 -13.40 -14.27 25.43
N ALA A 713 -14.10 -15.22 26.07
CA ALA A 713 -13.79 -16.65 25.92
C ALA A 713 -13.95 -17.12 24.47
N SER A 714 -15.04 -16.71 23.80
CA SER A 714 -15.28 -17.01 22.38
C SER A 714 -14.18 -16.42 21.49
N ALA A 715 -13.77 -15.18 21.74
CA ALA A 715 -12.68 -14.53 21.01
C ALA A 715 -11.33 -15.26 21.21
N ALA A 716 -11.02 -15.69 22.42
CA ALA A 716 -9.79 -16.43 22.74
C ALA A 716 -9.73 -17.83 22.09
N GLN A 717 -10.88 -18.48 21.93
CA GLN A 717 -11.00 -19.82 21.34
C GLN A 717 -11.09 -19.82 19.81
N ALA A 718 -11.41 -18.68 19.19
CA ALA A 718 -11.56 -18.57 17.73
C ALA A 718 -10.24 -18.85 16.99
N THR A 719 -10.11 -20.04 16.39
CA THR A 719 -8.87 -20.48 15.75
C THR A 719 -8.51 -19.74 14.47
N SER A 720 -9.49 -19.08 13.83
CA SER A 720 -9.32 -18.20 12.67
C SER A 720 -8.75 -16.83 13.03
N GLY A 721 -8.85 -16.42 14.31
CA GLY A 721 -8.43 -15.10 14.77
C GLY A 721 -6.91 -14.96 14.89
N PRO A 722 -6.37 -13.74 14.71
CA PRO A 722 -4.97 -13.45 14.99
C PRO A 722 -4.59 -13.85 16.42
N VAL A 723 -3.44 -14.52 16.58
CA VAL A 723 -3.01 -15.10 17.88
C VAL A 723 -2.83 -14.02 18.95
N ASP A 724 -2.35 -12.84 18.58
CA ASP A 724 -2.21 -11.66 19.44
C ASP A 724 -3.56 -11.19 20.00
N GLN A 725 -4.60 -11.13 19.17
CA GLN A 725 -5.95 -10.77 19.62
C GLN A 725 -6.55 -11.84 20.53
N ARG A 726 -6.24 -13.12 20.29
CA ARG A 726 -6.69 -14.23 21.15
C ARG A 726 -6.03 -14.21 22.52
N ILE A 727 -4.72 -13.92 22.58
CA ILE A 727 -3.99 -13.69 23.83
C ILE A 727 -4.57 -12.50 24.58
N LEU A 728 -4.82 -11.39 23.88
CA LEU A 728 -5.43 -10.20 24.45
C LEU A 728 -6.81 -10.51 25.05
N ALA A 729 -7.68 -11.21 24.32
CA ALA A 729 -9.00 -11.61 24.80
C ALA A 729 -8.93 -12.49 26.04
N ALA A 730 -8.06 -13.51 26.05
CA ALA A 730 -7.88 -14.39 27.20
C ALA A 730 -7.35 -13.65 28.43
N ARG A 731 -6.40 -12.72 28.24
CA ARG A 731 -5.90 -11.85 29.32
C ARG A 731 -6.99 -10.92 29.86
N LEU A 732 -7.80 -10.31 28.98
CA LEU A 732 -8.88 -9.41 29.37
C LEU A 732 -9.99 -10.16 30.13
N ALA A 733 -10.32 -11.39 29.72
CA ALA A 733 -11.21 -12.27 30.48
C ALA A 733 -10.68 -12.49 31.90
N ALA A 734 -9.39 -12.83 32.04
CA ALA A 734 -8.78 -13.01 33.34
C ALA A 734 -8.83 -11.73 34.20
N ASP A 735 -8.57 -10.55 33.63
CA ASP A 735 -8.66 -9.27 34.36
C ASP A 735 -10.09 -9.03 34.89
N VAL A 736 -11.11 -9.31 34.07
CA VAL A 736 -12.52 -9.17 34.45
C VAL A 736 -12.91 -10.17 35.53
N ASP A 737 -12.46 -11.42 35.42
CA ASP A 737 -12.71 -12.45 36.43
C ASP A 737 -12.09 -12.12 37.77
N LEU A 738 -10.87 -11.56 37.77
CA LEU A 738 -10.25 -11.10 39.00
C LEU A 738 -11.01 -9.93 39.62
N ALA A 739 -11.54 -9.00 38.81
CA ALA A 739 -12.36 -7.89 39.29
C ALA A 739 -13.69 -8.37 39.90
N ALA A 740 -14.21 -9.50 39.39
CA ALA A 740 -15.40 -10.18 39.91
C ALA A 740 -15.13 -11.23 41.00
N ASP A 741 -13.90 -11.27 41.56
CA ASP A 741 -13.47 -12.19 42.62
C ASP A 741 -13.54 -13.69 42.27
N ASP A 742 -13.48 -14.04 40.97
CA ASP A 742 -13.39 -15.44 40.50
C ASP A 742 -11.94 -15.79 40.09
N ALA A 743 -11.09 -15.94 41.10
CA ALA A 743 -9.66 -16.20 40.88
C ALA A 743 -9.39 -17.54 40.17
N GLN A 744 -10.28 -18.53 40.31
CA GLN A 744 -10.07 -19.86 39.72
C GLN A 744 -10.36 -19.85 38.21
N HIS A 745 -11.42 -19.16 37.78
CA HIS A 745 -11.68 -18.96 36.35
C HIS A 745 -10.64 -18.01 35.72
N ALA A 746 -10.27 -16.94 36.44
CA ALA A 746 -9.20 -16.04 36.00
C ALA A 746 -7.88 -16.77 35.74
N LEU A 747 -7.50 -17.71 36.62
CA LEU A 747 -6.29 -18.51 36.43
C LEU A 747 -6.38 -19.36 35.16
N SER A 748 -7.52 -20.00 34.91
CA SER A 748 -7.72 -20.81 33.70
C SER A 748 -7.58 -19.96 32.43
N MET A 749 -8.15 -18.74 32.41
CA MET A 749 -8.06 -17.83 31.26
C MET A 749 -6.65 -17.29 31.08
N ALA A 750 -5.94 -16.98 32.17
CA ALA A 750 -4.54 -16.57 32.11
C ALA A 750 -3.64 -17.72 31.59
N GLU A 751 -3.84 -18.95 32.03
CA GLU A 751 -3.11 -20.12 31.53
C GLU A 751 -3.35 -20.34 30.03
N HIS A 752 -4.59 -20.21 29.55
CA HIS A 752 -4.90 -20.27 28.13
C HIS A 752 -4.18 -19.17 27.33
N ALA A 753 -4.07 -17.95 27.88
CA ALA A 753 -3.30 -16.88 27.26
C ALA A 753 -1.80 -17.21 27.18
N VAL A 754 -1.23 -17.86 28.22
CA VAL A 754 0.17 -18.31 28.24
C VAL A 754 0.41 -19.44 27.23
N ASP A 755 -0.53 -20.38 27.08
CA ASP A 755 -0.45 -21.45 26.10
C ASP A 755 -0.45 -20.88 24.66
N LEU A 756 -1.31 -19.89 24.39
CA LEU A 756 -1.34 -19.17 23.11
C LEU A 756 -0.05 -18.38 22.85
N LEU A 757 0.61 -17.85 23.88
CA LEU A 757 1.91 -17.18 23.76
C LEU A 757 2.99 -18.13 23.22
N GLY A 758 2.86 -19.44 23.48
CA GLY A 758 3.69 -20.48 22.88
C GLY A 758 3.63 -20.49 21.34
N LEU A 759 2.50 -20.10 20.73
CA LEU A 759 2.36 -19.95 19.27
C LEU A 759 3.05 -18.68 18.74
N VAL A 760 3.12 -17.61 19.53
CA VAL A 760 3.84 -16.36 19.19
C VAL A 760 5.35 -16.52 19.32
N LYS A 761 5.81 -17.39 20.24
CA LYS A 761 7.23 -17.79 20.37
C LYS A 761 7.74 -18.52 19.11
N SER A 762 6.83 -19.03 18.26
CA SER A 762 7.19 -19.76 17.04
C SER A 762 8.19 -18.96 16.19
N ARG A 763 9.26 -19.61 15.73
CA ARG A 763 10.34 -19.03 14.92
C ARG A 763 9.89 -18.60 13.50
N ARG A 764 8.58 -18.67 13.22
CA ARG A 764 7.89 -18.21 11.99
C ARG A 764 7.99 -16.71 11.77
N LEU A 765 8.08 -15.95 12.85
CA LEU A 765 8.21 -14.50 12.79
C LEU A 765 9.69 -14.09 12.92
N ARG A 766 10.08 -13.00 12.24
CA ARG A 766 11.41 -12.39 12.43
C ARG A 766 11.61 -12.05 13.90
N ARG A 767 12.86 -12.01 14.36
CA ARG A 767 13.17 -11.69 15.77
C ARG A 767 12.59 -10.35 16.22
N SER A 768 12.68 -9.32 15.38
CA SER A 768 12.08 -7.98 15.62
C SER A 768 10.55 -8.02 15.72
N ASP A 769 9.90 -8.88 14.95
CA ASP A 769 8.43 -9.06 14.97
C ASP A 769 7.97 -9.83 16.19
N ARG A 770 8.71 -10.89 16.57
CA ARG A 770 8.49 -11.61 17.83
C ARG A 770 8.62 -10.66 19.01
N GLN A 771 9.69 -9.86 19.03
CA GLN A 771 9.92 -8.86 20.06
C GLN A 771 8.76 -7.87 20.15
N HIS A 772 8.26 -7.36 19.02
CA HIS A 772 7.10 -6.48 19.02
C HIS A 772 5.82 -7.16 19.53
N ARG A 773 5.49 -8.37 19.08
CA ARG A 773 4.29 -9.08 19.54
C ARG A 773 4.38 -9.49 21.01
N ILE A 774 5.56 -9.87 21.50
CA ILE A 774 5.80 -10.13 22.92
C ILE A 774 5.63 -8.83 23.74
N SER A 775 6.11 -7.69 23.23
CA SER A 775 5.95 -6.39 23.89
C SER A 775 4.48 -5.98 24.06
N GLN A 776 3.60 -6.41 23.14
CA GLN A 776 2.16 -6.18 23.22
C GLN A 776 1.48 -7.01 24.33
N SER A 777 2.15 -8.06 24.82
CA SER A 777 1.66 -8.93 25.89
C SER A 777 2.19 -8.56 27.27
N ALA A 778 2.80 -7.37 27.44
CA ALA A 778 3.55 -6.99 28.64
C ALA A 778 2.76 -7.09 29.98
N ASN A 779 1.44 -6.96 29.96
CA ASN A 779 0.61 -7.08 31.17
C ASN A 779 0.25 -8.52 31.56
N LEU A 780 0.41 -9.49 30.66
CA LEU A 780 0.01 -10.88 30.89
C LEU A 780 0.72 -11.51 32.10
N ALA A 781 2.01 -11.21 32.29
CA ALA A 781 2.79 -11.75 33.40
C ALA A 781 2.20 -11.40 34.77
N ALA A 782 1.81 -10.14 34.97
CA ALA A 782 1.22 -9.68 36.23
C ALA A 782 -0.21 -10.21 36.43
N THR A 783 -1.03 -10.25 35.37
CA THR A 783 -2.38 -10.86 35.42
C THR A 783 -2.29 -12.34 35.81
N ALA A 784 -1.43 -13.11 35.14
CA ALA A 784 -1.27 -14.55 35.40
C ALA A 784 -0.76 -14.84 36.82
N ALA A 785 0.23 -14.08 37.28
CA ALA A 785 0.74 -14.21 38.65
C ALA A 785 -0.31 -13.83 39.70
N THR A 786 -1.07 -12.77 39.46
CA THR A 786 -2.13 -12.32 40.37
C THR A 786 -3.25 -13.35 40.46
N ALA A 787 -3.70 -13.89 39.33
CA ALA A 787 -4.71 -14.93 39.30
C ALA A 787 -4.26 -16.20 40.04
N ALA A 788 -3.03 -16.64 39.83
CA ALA A 788 -2.48 -17.79 40.53
C ALA A 788 -2.34 -17.56 42.05
N VAL A 789 -1.93 -16.37 42.48
CA VAL A 789 -1.85 -16.02 43.91
C VAL A 789 -3.23 -16.02 44.56
N LEU A 790 -4.22 -15.35 43.96
CA LEU A 790 -5.57 -15.28 44.51
C LEU A 790 -6.30 -16.64 44.48
N ALA A 791 -5.98 -17.50 43.52
CA ALA A 791 -6.45 -18.88 43.47
C ALA A 791 -5.73 -19.83 44.46
N GLY A 792 -4.82 -19.32 45.30
CA GLY A 792 -4.10 -20.11 46.29
C GLY A 792 -3.00 -21.02 45.71
N ARG A 793 -2.46 -20.70 44.52
CA ARG A 793 -1.42 -21.47 43.82
C ARG A 793 -0.13 -20.66 43.61
N PRO A 794 0.62 -20.28 44.67
CA PRO A 794 1.80 -19.42 44.55
C PRO A 794 2.98 -20.05 43.78
N ALA A 795 3.16 -21.37 43.87
CA ALA A 795 4.15 -22.09 43.04
C ALA A 795 3.85 -21.92 41.55
N ARG A 796 2.58 -22.02 41.17
CA ARG A 796 2.12 -21.82 39.80
C ARG A 796 2.31 -20.37 39.34
N ALA A 797 2.15 -19.40 40.24
CA ALA A 797 2.44 -17.99 39.92
C ALA A 797 3.89 -17.79 39.46
N VAL A 798 4.86 -18.41 40.14
CA VAL A 798 6.27 -18.37 39.74
C VAL A 798 6.49 -19.05 38.38
N GLU A 799 5.89 -20.22 38.16
CA GLU A 799 5.98 -20.91 36.86
C GLU A 799 5.42 -20.06 35.71
N LEU A 800 4.27 -19.42 35.90
CA LEU A 800 3.65 -18.55 34.89
C LEU A 800 4.49 -17.29 34.65
N LEU A 801 5.11 -16.71 35.67
CA LEU A 801 6.07 -15.61 35.50
C LEU A 801 7.28 -16.03 34.67
N GLU A 802 7.80 -17.25 34.86
CA GLU A 802 8.91 -17.79 34.06
C GLU A 802 8.51 -18.18 32.62
N GLN A 803 7.20 -18.36 32.36
CA GLN A 803 6.65 -18.68 31.04
C GLN A 803 6.23 -17.43 30.25
N THR A 804 6.03 -16.30 30.91
CA THR A 804 5.54 -15.06 30.30
C THR A 804 6.62 -13.99 30.19
N ARG A 805 7.82 -14.24 30.73
CA ARG A 805 8.91 -13.26 30.83
C ARG A 805 10.24 -13.83 30.35
N GLY A 806 11.10 -12.93 29.88
CA GLY A 806 12.41 -13.26 29.36
C GLY A 806 12.30 -14.31 28.25
N LEU A 807 11.27 -14.23 27.39
CA LEU A 807 11.01 -15.25 26.38
C LEU A 807 12.15 -15.37 25.38
N LEU A 808 12.71 -14.24 24.95
CA LEU A 808 13.84 -14.20 24.02
C LEU A 808 15.15 -14.59 24.70
N ILE A 809 15.33 -14.18 25.96
CA ILE A 809 16.47 -14.57 26.80
C ILE A 809 16.45 -16.09 27.03
N THR A 810 15.33 -16.63 27.45
CA THR A 810 15.17 -18.06 27.75
C THR A 810 15.23 -18.92 26.50
N ASP A 811 14.73 -18.46 25.34
CA ASP A 811 14.92 -19.18 24.07
C ASP A 811 16.41 -19.31 23.71
N THR A 812 17.18 -18.24 23.93
CA THR A 812 18.65 -18.26 23.73
C THR A 812 19.33 -19.19 24.74
N ILE A 813 19.00 -19.08 26.02
CA ILE A 813 19.53 -19.95 27.09
C ILE A 813 19.20 -21.42 26.83
N ASP A 814 17.98 -21.73 26.40
CA ASP A 814 17.54 -23.10 26.13
C ASP A 814 18.29 -23.70 24.94
N THR A 815 18.46 -22.91 23.89
CA THR A 815 19.16 -23.31 22.67
C THR A 815 20.65 -23.54 22.92
N CYS A 816 21.30 -22.63 23.65
CA CYS A 816 22.73 -22.74 23.98
C CYS A 816 23.00 -23.71 25.13
N GLY A 817 22.02 -23.88 26.02
CA GLY A 817 22.26 -24.39 27.36
C GLY A 817 22.00 -25.88 27.56
N ARG A 818 21.21 -26.52 26.70
CA ARG A 818 20.91 -27.96 26.78
C ARG A 818 21.45 -28.74 25.59
N LEU A 819 22.26 -28.11 24.74
CA LEU A 819 22.91 -28.78 23.63
C LEU A 819 23.82 -29.90 24.14
N ASP A 820 24.59 -29.67 25.21
CA ASP A 820 25.46 -30.68 25.84
C ASP A 820 24.69 -31.95 26.27
N GLU A 821 23.47 -31.76 26.79
CA GLU A 821 22.61 -32.87 27.21
C GLU A 821 22.06 -33.65 26.00
N LEU A 822 21.71 -32.93 24.92
CA LEU A 822 21.28 -33.50 23.64
C LEU A 822 22.44 -34.22 22.94
N GLU A 823 23.64 -33.65 22.93
CA GLU A 823 24.86 -34.26 22.38
C GLU A 823 25.22 -35.56 23.12
N CYS A 824 25.06 -35.57 24.45
CA CYS A 824 25.35 -36.75 25.26
C CYS A 824 24.38 -37.91 24.99
N HIS A 825 23.09 -37.63 24.78
CA HIS A 825 22.06 -38.68 24.62
C HIS A 825 21.73 -39.03 23.16
N ALA A 826 21.84 -38.07 22.23
CA ALA A 826 21.46 -38.21 20.83
C ALA A 826 22.28 -37.27 19.92
N PRO A 827 23.57 -37.59 19.65
CA PRO A 827 24.48 -36.72 18.91
C PRO A 827 24.03 -36.40 17.47
N ASP A 828 23.36 -37.34 16.79
CA ASP A 828 22.82 -37.10 15.45
C ASP A 828 21.70 -36.03 15.45
N LEU A 829 20.84 -36.05 16.48
CA LEU A 829 19.81 -35.02 16.66
C LEU A 829 20.41 -33.69 17.08
N ALA A 830 21.53 -33.70 17.82
CA ALA A 830 22.26 -32.49 18.21
C ALA A 830 22.90 -31.77 17.00
N LEU A 831 23.45 -32.55 16.06
CA LEU A 831 23.97 -32.05 14.79
C LEU A 831 22.85 -31.46 13.91
N GLU A 832 21.73 -32.16 13.80
CA GLU A 832 20.54 -31.69 13.06
C GLU A 832 19.99 -30.39 13.70
N PHE A 833 19.94 -30.33 15.04
CA PHE A 833 19.50 -29.16 15.80
C PHE A 833 20.42 -27.96 15.59
N SER A 834 21.73 -28.17 15.68
CA SER A 834 22.73 -27.12 15.45
C SER A 834 22.66 -26.60 14.02
N ARG A 835 22.54 -27.49 13.03
CA ARG A 835 22.41 -27.09 11.62
C ARG A 835 21.17 -26.24 11.36
N LEU A 836 19.99 -26.68 11.83
CA LEU A 836 18.76 -25.92 11.62
C LEU A 836 18.80 -24.58 12.38
N ARG A 837 19.43 -24.54 13.56
CA ARG A 837 19.64 -23.29 14.32
C ARG A 837 20.48 -22.33 13.50
N ASP A 838 21.63 -22.78 12.98
CA ASP A 838 22.54 -21.95 12.21
C ASP A 838 21.87 -21.44 10.91
N VAL A 839 21.01 -22.23 10.27
CA VAL A 839 20.20 -21.78 9.12
C VAL A 839 19.21 -20.68 9.52
N VAL A 840 18.50 -20.84 10.64
CA VAL A 840 17.58 -19.80 11.16
C VAL A 840 18.34 -18.53 11.53
N ASP A 841 19.52 -18.67 12.16
CA ASP A 841 20.37 -17.53 12.50
C ASP A 841 20.85 -16.84 11.21
N VAL A 842 21.35 -17.55 10.20
CA VAL A 842 21.76 -16.96 8.91
C VAL A 842 20.60 -16.24 8.22
N LEU A 843 19.40 -16.81 8.22
CA LEU A 843 18.20 -16.16 7.68
C LEU A 843 17.85 -14.88 8.46
N ASP A 844 18.14 -14.80 9.76
CA ASP A 844 17.98 -13.59 10.57
C ASP A 844 19.11 -12.56 10.34
N HIS A 845 20.26 -12.95 9.76
CA HIS A 845 21.44 -12.08 9.53
C HIS A 845 21.58 -11.58 8.08
N CYS A 846 21.31 -12.41 7.06
CA CYS A 846 21.48 -12.05 5.64
C CYS A 846 20.58 -10.89 5.20
N ASP A 847 19.44 -10.70 5.86
CA ASP A 847 18.46 -9.67 5.49
C ASP A 847 18.95 -8.24 5.86
N ARG A 848 19.96 -8.10 6.73
CA ARG A 848 20.50 -6.78 7.18
C ARG A 848 21.79 -6.32 6.51
N GLU A 849 22.63 -7.22 5.97
CA GLU A 849 23.79 -6.79 5.16
C GLU A 849 23.34 -6.05 3.89
N ALA A 850 22.11 -6.31 3.42
CA ALA A 850 21.45 -5.55 2.36
C ALA A 850 20.98 -4.13 2.80
N GLU A 851 20.97 -3.80 4.09
CA GLU A 851 20.59 -2.48 4.63
C GLU A 851 21.78 -1.51 4.67
N ASN A 852 22.99 -1.98 5.00
CA ASN A 852 24.17 -1.12 5.15
C ASN A 852 24.85 -0.73 3.82
N VAL A 853 24.51 -1.39 2.71
CA VAL A 853 25.05 -1.05 1.37
C VAL A 853 24.16 -0.03 0.64
N ALA A 854 23.05 0.40 1.24
CA ALA A 854 22.10 1.32 0.65
C ALA A 854 22.57 2.80 0.74
N SER A 855 23.65 3.14 0.06
CA SER A 855 23.91 4.53 -0.33
C SER A 855 24.27 4.74 -1.79
N ASP A 856 24.46 3.72 -2.64
CA ASP A 856 24.80 4.03 -4.04
C ASP A 856 24.39 3.03 -5.13
N THR A 857 23.81 1.87 -4.84
CA THR A 857 23.23 1.01 -5.89
C THR A 857 22.15 0.14 -5.27
N ARG A 858 20.90 0.21 -5.76
CA ARG A 858 19.79 -0.66 -5.32
C ARG A 858 19.96 -2.03 -5.99
N PRO A 859 20.36 -3.11 -5.29
CA PRO A 859 20.28 -4.45 -5.85
C PRO A 859 18.83 -4.95 -5.70
N ASP A 860 18.46 -5.86 -6.60
CA ASP A 860 17.20 -6.61 -6.69
C ASP A 860 16.83 -7.28 -5.34
N ARG A 861 16.20 -6.55 -4.41
CA ARG A 861 15.67 -7.12 -3.16
C ARG A 861 14.50 -8.04 -3.53
N ARG A 862 14.68 -9.35 -3.48
CA ARG A 862 13.62 -10.37 -3.67
C ARG A 862 13.12 -10.87 -2.30
N PRO A 863 11.90 -10.51 -1.85
CA PRO A 863 11.34 -10.97 -0.57
C PRO A 863 10.93 -12.46 -0.55
N ASP A 864 10.87 -13.11 -1.73
CA ASP A 864 10.13 -14.37 -1.91
C ASP A 864 10.92 -15.64 -1.49
N SER A 865 12.24 -15.67 -1.66
CA SER A 865 13.04 -16.88 -1.36
C SER A 865 13.26 -17.07 0.15
N HIS A 866 13.56 -15.98 0.85
CA HIS A 866 13.87 -16.00 2.29
C HIS A 866 12.63 -16.38 3.13
N SER A 867 11.46 -15.86 2.76
CA SER A 867 10.19 -16.16 3.45
C SER A 867 9.77 -17.63 3.30
N ARG A 868 9.89 -18.19 2.08
CA ARG A 868 9.59 -19.60 1.82
C ARG A 868 10.58 -20.53 2.51
N GLN A 869 11.87 -20.22 2.41
CA GLN A 869 12.94 -20.97 3.07
C GLN A 869 12.81 -20.96 4.60
N ARG A 870 12.35 -19.83 5.18
CA ARG A 870 12.02 -19.71 6.60
C ARG A 870 10.89 -20.67 6.99
N GLN A 871 9.79 -20.69 6.23
CA GLN A 871 8.67 -21.60 6.50
C GLN A 871 9.07 -23.08 6.48
N GLU A 872 9.82 -23.51 5.45
CA GLU A 872 10.31 -24.89 5.33
C GLU A 872 11.27 -25.28 6.46
N THR A 873 12.20 -24.39 6.82
CA THR A 873 13.16 -24.61 7.92
C THR A 873 12.44 -24.79 9.26
N ILE A 874 11.30 -24.13 9.45
CA ILE A 874 10.53 -24.22 10.71
C ILE A 874 9.73 -25.50 10.80
N GLU A 875 9.13 -25.97 9.71
CA GLU A 875 8.50 -27.30 9.73
C GLU A 875 9.52 -28.40 10.04
N GLN A 876 10.75 -28.25 9.55
CA GLN A 876 11.85 -29.13 9.91
C GLN A 876 12.20 -29.03 11.40
N TRP A 877 12.22 -27.81 11.96
CA TRP A 877 12.44 -27.56 13.39
C TRP A 877 11.37 -28.20 14.28
N ASP A 878 10.08 -28.02 13.97
CA ASP A 878 8.96 -28.58 14.76
C ASP A 878 8.98 -30.12 14.74
N ARG A 879 9.28 -30.72 13.57
CA ARG A 879 9.49 -32.16 13.43
C ARG A 879 10.69 -32.66 14.25
N LEU A 880 11.79 -31.91 14.26
CA LEU A 880 12.98 -32.24 15.05
C LEU A 880 12.70 -32.19 16.56
N LEU A 881 12.04 -31.13 17.06
CA LEU A 881 11.69 -31.03 18.49
C LEU A 881 10.79 -32.19 18.95
N THR A 882 9.86 -32.61 18.10
CA THR A 882 8.99 -33.77 18.38
C THR A 882 9.83 -35.05 18.52
N ARG A 883 10.82 -35.26 17.64
CA ARG A 883 11.75 -36.40 17.71
C ARG A 883 12.63 -36.36 18.96
N ILE A 884 13.17 -35.18 19.31
CA ILE A 884 14.00 -35.01 20.52
C ILE A 884 13.19 -35.33 21.78
N ARG A 885 11.97 -34.79 21.89
CA ARG A 885 11.09 -34.98 23.06
C ARG A 885 10.51 -36.39 23.18
N ALA A 886 10.57 -37.21 22.13
CA ALA A 886 10.20 -38.62 22.20
C ALA A 886 11.21 -39.46 23.01
N ILE A 887 12.43 -38.94 23.26
CA ILE A 887 13.44 -39.60 24.10
C ILE A 887 13.09 -39.34 25.58
N PRO A 888 12.88 -40.36 26.43
CA PRO A 888 12.39 -40.17 27.80
C PRO A 888 13.25 -39.23 28.67
N SER A 889 14.58 -39.28 28.55
CA SER A 889 15.49 -38.37 29.27
C SER A 889 15.42 -36.91 28.78
N LEU A 890 14.96 -36.70 27.55
CA LEU A 890 14.82 -35.40 26.90
C LEU A 890 13.34 -35.00 26.72
N ALA A 891 12.40 -35.67 27.39
CA ALA A 891 10.96 -35.37 27.27
C ALA A 891 10.63 -33.92 27.65
N LYS A 892 11.45 -33.30 28.50
CA LYS A 892 11.34 -31.89 28.91
C LYS A 892 12.22 -30.93 28.10
N PHE A 893 12.79 -31.34 26.96
CA PHE A 893 13.74 -30.55 26.18
C PHE A 893 13.09 -29.26 25.63
N LEU A 894 13.68 -28.10 25.96
CA LEU A 894 13.15 -26.74 25.70
C LEU A 894 11.72 -26.47 26.21
N LEU A 895 11.24 -27.21 27.21
CA LEU A 895 10.00 -26.89 27.94
C LEU A 895 10.32 -26.02 29.17
N PRO A 896 9.41 -25.14 29.61
CA PRO A 896 9.59 -24.38 30.84
C PRO A 896 9.84 -25.30 32.04
N PRO A 897 10.83 -24.98 32.90
CA PRO A 897 11.11 -25.80 34.08
C PRO A 897 9.96 -25.72 35.09
N PRO A 898 9.59 -26.85 35.71
CA PRO A 898 8.63 -26.87 36.82
C PRO A 898 9.24 -26.20 38.06
N ILE A 899 8.40 -25.87 39.04
CA ILE A 899 8.85 -25.24 40.29
C ILE A 899 9.99 -26.01 40.98
N GLU A 900 9.97 -27.35 40.93
CA GLU A 900 10.98 -28.23 41.53
C GLU A 900 12.40 -27.95 41.03
N ASP A 901 12.54 -27.56 39.76
CA ASP A 901 13.83 -27.21 39.18
C ASP A 901 14.23 -25.76 39.48
N LEU A 902 13.23 -24.86 39.56
CA LEU A 902 13.44 -23.45 39.90
C LEU A 902 13.91 -23.26 41.34
N VAL A 903 13.44 -24.09 42.28
CA VAL A 903 13.83 -24.03 43.70
C VAL A 903 15.36 -24.11 43.90
N LYS A 904 16.06 -24.87 43.05
CA LYS A 904 17.53 -24.99 43.07
C LYS A 904 18.23 -23.63 42.86
N THR A 905 17.56 -22.67 42.23
CA THR A 905 18.09 -21.30 42.05
C THR A 905 18.04 -20.46 43.33
N ALA A 906 17.37 -20.91 44.38
CA ALA A 906 17.36 -20.23 45.67
C ALA A 906 18.42 -20.76 46.67
N SER A 907 19.30 -21.67 46.24
CA SER A 907 20.31 -22.32 47.10
C SER A 907 21.33 -21.36 47.74
N GLU A 908 21.68 -20.26 47.04
CA GLU A 908 22.63 -19.24 47.53
C GLU A 908 21.93 -18.01 48.15
N GLY A 909 20.61 -18.06 48.29
CA GLY A 909 19.77 -17.00 48.86
C GLY A 909 18.45 -16.84 48.11
N PRO A 910 17.46 -16.16 48.72
CA PRO A 910 16.10 -16.07 48.18
C PRO A 910 16.03 -15.25 46.88
N VAL A 911 15.14 -15.67 45.97
CA VAL A 911 14.77 -14.92 44.77
C VAL A 911 13.40 -14.28 45.01
N VAL A 912 13.33 -12.95 44.94
CA VAL A 912 12.13 -12.17 45.23
C VAL A 912 11.54 -11.63 43.93
N TYR A 913 10.43 -12.24 43.50
CA TYR A 913 9.61 -11.72 42.41
C TYR A 913 8.71 -10.62 42.92
N VAL A 914 8.58 -9.53 42.16
CA VAL A 914 7.72 -8.40 42.55
C VAL A 914 6.94 -7.94 41.35
N PHE A 915 5.62 -7.82 41.47
CA PHE A 915 4.74 -7.33 40.41
C PHE A 915 3.60 -6.47 40.96
N THR A 916 3.07 -5.61 40.10
CA THR A 916 1.86 -4.80 40.37
C THR A 916 0.74 -5.17 39.42
N HIS A 917 -0.47 -5.26 39.95
CA HIS A 917 -1.72 -5.42 39.20
C HIS A 917 -2.76 -4.42 39.72
N ASN A 918 -3.85 -4.21 38.97
CA ASN A 918 -4.90 -3.26 39.36
C ASN A 918 -5.60 -3.66 40.68
N ILE A 919 -5.66 -4.97 40.96
CA ILE A 919 -6.36 -5.53 42.13
C ILE A 919 -5.45 -5.61 43.35
N GLY A 920 -4.14 -5.70 43.14
CA GLY A 920 -3.17 -5.75 44.21
C GLY A 920 -1.76 -6.00 43.71
N SER A 921 -0.79 -5.65 44.54
CA SER A 921 0.63 -5.91 44.30
C SER A 921 1.13 -6.95 45.29
N HIS A 922 2.03 -7.82 44.83
CA HIS A 922 2.54 -8.92 45.62
C HIS A 922 4.04 -9.11 45.41
N ALA A 923 4.72 -9.61 46.43
CA ALA A 923 6.04 -10.21 46.30
C ALA A 923 5.95 -11.72 46.53
N LEU A 924 6.62 -12.50 45.68
CA LEU A 924 6.78 -13.95 45.82
C LEU A 924 8.24 -14.24 46.15
N ILE A 925 8.47 -14.91 47.27
CA ILE A 925 9.81 -15.29 47.72
C ILE A 925 10.02 -16.78 47.43
N LEU A 926 10.85 -17.07 46.44
CA LEU A 926 11.32 -18.42 46.14
C LEU A 926 12.47 -18.79 47.08
N ARG A 927 12.33 -19.91 47.79
CA ARG A 927 13.31 -20.43 48.74
C ARG A 927 13.58 -21.91 48.50
N ASP A 928 14.74 -22.36 48.96
CA ASP A 928 15.10 -23.78 49.01
C ASP A 928 14.39 -24.49 50.17
N LEU A 929 13.05 -24.53 50.09
CA LEU A 929 12.14 -25.17 51.04
C LEU A 929 11.30 -26.20 50.28
N PRO A 930 11.56 -27.52 50.43
CA PRO A 930 10.91 -28.56 49.62
C PRO A 930 9.38 -28.61 49.71
N GLU A 931 8.80 -28.29 50.87
CA GLU A 931 7.35 -28.43 51.11
C GLU A 931 6.54 -27.16 50.80
N ALA A 932 7.17 -25.99 50.84
CA ALA A 932 6.55 -24.69 50.59
C ALA A 932 7.57 -23.75 49.91
N PRO A 933 7.89 -24.00 48.62
CA PRO A 933 9.00 -23.32 47.97
C PRO A 933 8.75 -21.83 47.73
N VAL A 934 7.50 -21.36 47.80
CA VAL A 934 7.11 -19.99 47.49
C VAL A 934 6.27 -19.40 48.62
N GLU A 935 6.76 -18.32 49.21
CA GLU A 935 6.04 -17.51 50.20
C GLU A 935 5.45 -16.26 49.54
N VAL A 936 4.21 -15.88 49.87
CA VAL A 936 3.52 -14.69 49.30
C VAL A 936 3.47 -13.56 50.32
N ILE A 937 3.84 -12.35 49.89
CA ILE A 937 3.71 -11.12 50.68
C ILE A 937 2.81 -10.13 49.93
N PRO A 938 1.61 -9.83 50.46
CA PRO A 938 0.79 -8.73 49.95
C PRO A 938 1.45 -7.37 50.19
N LEU A 939 1.40 -6.48 49.20
CA LEU A 939 2.00 -5.15 49.24
C LEU A 939 0.94 -4.04 49.07
N PRO A 940 0.08 -3.81 50.08
CA PRO A 940 -1.10 -2.94 49.94
C PRO A 940 -0.76 -1.46 49.72
N LYS A 941 0.46 -1.03 50.11
CA LYS A 941 0.94 0.35 49.88
C LYS A 941 1.55 0.55 48.49
N MET A 942 1.73 -0.52 47.73
CA MET A 942 2.26 -0.51 46.36
C MET A 942 1.08 -0.63 45.40
N THR A 943 0.59 0.49 44.85
CA THR A 943 -0.43 0.44 43.79
C THR A 943 0.24 0.52 42.42
N LYS A 944 -0.42 -0.01 41.38
CA LYS A 944 0.07 0.12 40.00
C LYS A 944 0.21 1.59 39.57
N HIS A 945 -0.74 2.43 40.00
CA HIS A 945 -0.75 3.87 39.72
C HIS A 945 0.46 4.58 40.37
N ASP A 946 0.69 4.35 41.66
CA ASP A 946 1.82 4.95 42.38
C ASP A 946 3.16 4.49 41.80
N ALA A 947 3.25 3.21 41.41
CA ALA A 947 4.45 2.69 40.75
C ALA A 947 4.74 3.44 39.45
N HIS A 948 3.74 3.61 38.60
CA HIS A 948 3.87 4.34 37.35
C HIS A 948 4.29 5.80 37.58
N GLN A 949 3.63 6.50 38.50
CA GLN A 949 3.94 7.89 38.84
C GLN A 949 5.35 8.07 39.43
N ASN A 950 5.78 7.18 40.32
CA ASN A 950 7.09 7.25 40.94
C ASN A 950 8.21 6.91 39.93
N ILE A 951 7.96 6.00 38.98
CA ILE A 951 8.90 5.74 37.87
C ILE A 951 9.01 6.96 36.95
N ALA A 952 7.90 7.61 36.61
CA ALA A 952 7.91 8.86 35.85
C ALA A 952 8.68 9.97 36.60
N THR A 953 8.49 10.06 37.92
CA THR A 953 9.21 11.01 38.79
C THR A 953 10.71 10.71 38.84
N LEU A 954 11.08 9.44 38.97
CA LEU A 954 12.46 8.95 38.92
C LEU A 954 13.12 9.36 37.59
N ARG A 955 12.49 9.03 36.46
CA ARG A 955 12.99 9.38 35.12
C ARG A 955 13.14 10.88 34.95
N GLY A 956 12.12 11.67 35.32
CA GLY A 956 12.18 13.13 35.26
C GLY A 956 13.30 13.72 36.13
N ALA A 957 13.57 13.14 37.30
CA ALA A 957 14.68 13.58 38.16
C ALA A 957 16.06 13.30 37.55
N ILE A 958 16.20 12.17 36.85
CA ILE A 958 17.43 11.77 36.16
C ILE A 958 17.66 12.63 34.89
N THR A 959 16.63 12.81 34.05
CA THR A 959 16.76 13.53 32.78
C THR A 959 16.88 15.04 32.95
N SER A 960 16.22 15.63 33.96
CA SER A 960 16.26 17.08 34.22
C SER A 960 17.49 17.52 35.03
N GLY A 961 18.45 16.63 35.32
CA GLY A 961 19.66 16.88 36.12
C GLY A 961 20.59 18.00 35.63
N ALA A 962 20.31 18.62 34.48
CA ALA A 962 20.97 19.84 34.01
C ALA A 962 20.68 21.09 34.89
N HIS A 963 19.68 21.05 35.78
CA HIS A 963 19.32 22.18 36.64
C HIS A 963 19.38 21.81 38.14
N THR A 964 20.60 21.83 38.71
CA THR A 964 20.98 21.67 40.14
C THR A 964 20.79 20.26 40.78
N PRO A 965 21.90 19.60 41.20
CA PRO A 965 21.88 18.27 41.85
C PRO A 965 20.97 18.14 43.08
N TRP A 966 20.79 19.24 43.82
CA TRP A 966 20.01 19.26 45.05
C TRP A 966 18.51 18.99 44.81
N THR A 967 17.93 19.54 43.75
CA THR A 967 16.49 19.38 43.47
C THR A 967 16.15 18.00 42.92
N SER A 968 17.01 17.41 42.09
CA SER A 968 16.93 16.01 41.67
C SER A 968 17.06 15.06 42.86
N GLY A 969 18.01 15.32 43.78
CA GLY A 969 18.21 14.52 44.99
C GLY A 969 16.99 14.46 45.92
N ILE A 970 16.19 15.53 46.02
CA ILE A 970 14.93 15.52 46.80
C ILE A 970 13.89 14.58 46.20
N ARG A 971 13.71 14.61 44.87
CA ARG A 971 12.74 13.75 44.18
C ARG A 971 13.14 12.28 44.29
N LEU A 972 14.42 11.97 44.05
CA LEU A 972 14.97 10.61 44.17
C LEU A 972 14.77 10.05 45.58
N ARG A 973 15.08 10.83 46.62
CA ARG A 973 14.88 10.42 48.01
C ARG A 973 13.42 10.07 48.33
N LYS A 974 12.45 10.84 47.80
CA LYS A 974 11.02 10.53 47.98
C LYS A 974 10.65 9.19 47.33
N VAL A 975 11.13 8.94 46.12
CA VAL A 975 10.92 7.65 45.43
C VAL A 975 11.58 6.51 46.23
N PHE A 976 12.78 6.71 46.77
CA PHE A 976 13.50 5.69 47.54
C PHE A 976 12.82 5.37 48.87
N ALA A 977 12.29 6.37 49.57
CA ALA A 977 11.47 6.20 50.76
C ALA A 977 10.16 5.46 50.45
N TRP A 978 9.47 5.81 49.36
CA TRP A 978 8.27 5.11 48.93
C TRP A 978 8.55 3.64 48.58
N MET A 979 9.63 3.34 47.86
CA MET A 979 10.04 1.95 47.57
C MET A 979 10.33 1.18 48.86
N TRP A 980 10.92 1.84 49.87
CA TRP A 980 11.15 1.21 51.16
C TRP A 980 9.85 0.86 51.86
N ASP A 981 8.97 1.84 52.05
CA ASP A 981 7.74 1.70 52.82
C ASP A 981 6.72 0.77 52.15
N SER A 982 6.75 0.70 50.82
CA SER A 982 5.74 0.00 50.02
C SER A 982 6.18 -1.39 49.57
N LEU A 983 7.48 -1.67 49.58
CA LEU A 983 8.05 -2.90 49.03
C LEU A 983 9.18 -3.47 49.88
N ALA A 984 10.34 -2.79 49.90
CA ALA A 984 11.59 -3.41 50.33
C ALA A 984 11.60 -3.65 51.85
N GLY A 985 11.09 -2.69 52.63
CA GLY A 985 10.94 -2.81 54.07
C GLY A 985 10.10 -4.03 54.49
N PRO A 986 8.86 -4.18 53.99
CA PRO A 986 8.02 -5.36 54.22
C PRO A 986 8.70 -6.69 53.86
N VAL A 987 9.31 -6.78 52.68
CA VAL A 987 10.00 -8.00 52.21
C VAL A 987 11.18 -8.35 53.13
N LEU A 988 12.04 -7.38 53.45
CA LEU A 988 13.20 -7.61 54.31
C LEU A 988 12.78 -7.96 55.75
N ALA A 989 11.74 -7.31 56.28
CA ALA A 989 11.21 -7.60 57.60
C ALA A 989 10.65 -9.03 57.72
N HIS A 990 10.03 -9.53 56.63
CA HIS A 990 9.54 -10.91 56.52
C HIS A 990 10.68 -11.93 56.45
N LEU A 991 11.73 -11.62 55.68
CA LEU A 991 12.96 -12.44 55.60
C LEU A 991 13.80 -12.41 56.90
N GLY A 992 13.46 -11.57 57.88
CA GLY A 992 14.19 -11.41 59.13
C GLY A 992 15.37 -10.43 59.08
N TYR A 993 15.59 -9.76 57.95
CA TYR A 993 16.66 -8.76 57.77
C TYR A 993 16.21 -7.40 58.29
N ARG A 994 16.24 -7.22 59.61
CA ARG A 994 15.71 -6.03 60.32
C ARG A 994 16.75 -4.98 60.69
N SER A 995 18.02 -5.34 60.73
CA SER A 995 19.11 -4.46 61.12
C SER A 995 20.38 -4.76 60.32
N THR A 996 21.34 -3.84 60.37
CA THR A 996 22.67 -4.05 59.81
C THR A 996 23.32 -5.31 60.40
N PRO A 997 23.87 -6.23 59.58
CA PRO A 997 24.59 -7.40 60.07
C PRO A 997 25.77 -6.99 60.97
N VAL A 998 25.88 -7.63 62.14
CA VAL A 998 26.97 -7.39 63.12
C VAL A 998 28.22 -8.20 62.78
N ASP A 999 28.03 -9.37 62.17
CA ASP A 999 29.11 -10.24 61.69
C ASP A 999 29.50 -9.88 60.24
N ALA A 1000 30.74 -10.16 59.83
CA ALA A 1000 31.26 -9.85 58.49
C ALA A 1000 30.56 -10.58 57.32
N THR A 1001 29.56 -11.42 57.60
CA THR A 1001 28.79 -12.16 56.59
C THR A 1001 27.46 -11.47 56.32
N TRP A 1002 27.36 -10.84 55.15
CA TRP A 1002 26.15 -10.15 54.73
C TRP A 1002 25.19 -11.13 54.05
N PRO A 1003 23.89 -11.13 54.40
CA PRO A 1003 22.89 -11.91 53.67
C PRO A 1003 22.74 -11.38 52.24
N ARG A 1004 22.55 -12.29 51.29
CA ARG A 1004 22.38 -11.99 49.86
C ARG A 1004 20.97 -12.34 49.40
N LEU A 1005 20.42 -11.55 48.49
CA LEU A 1005 19.15 -11.84 47.82
C LEU A 1005 19.18 -11.40 46.35
N TRP A 1006 18.28 -11.98 45.56
CA TRP A 1006 18.06 -11.60 44.16
C TRP A 1006 16.70 -10.97 43.96
N TRP A 1007 16.67 -9.76 43.42
CA TRP A 1007 15.46 -9.10 42.95
C TRP A 1007 15.13 -9.56 41.53
N CYS A 1008 13.90 -10.04 41.34
CA CYS A 1008 13.31 -10.35 40.04
C CYS A 1008 12.08 -9.48 39.78
N PRO A 1009 12.26 -8.16 39.55
CA PRO A 1009 11.14 -7.24 39.34
C PRO A 1009 10.43 -7.53 38.00
N VAL A 1010 9.10 -7.48 38.00
CA VAL A 1010 8.23 -7.73 36.84
C VAL A 1010 7.69 -6.42 36.29
N GLY A 1011 7.60 -6.31 34.97
CA GLY A 1011 7.00 -5.16 34.27
C GLY A 1011 7.76 -3.87 34.55
N GLU A 1012 7.02 -2.78 34.75
CA GLU A 1012 7.60 -1.44 34.93
C GLU A 1012 8.52 -1.34 36.15
N LEU A 1013 8.34 -2.21 37.16
CA LEU A 1013 9.20 -2.24 38.36
C LEU A 1013 10.66 -2.58 38.05
N ALA A 1014 10.97 -3.15 36.88
CA ALA A 1014 12.35 -3.41 36.46
C ALA A 1014 13.21 -2.13 36.34
N HIS A 1015 12.58 -0.95 36.24
CA HIS A 1015 13.27 0.34 36.21
C HIS A 1015 13.63 0.89 37.59
N LEU A 1016 13.17 0.24 38.66
CA LEU A 1016 13.37 0.73 40.01
C LEU A 1016 14.71 0.23 40.60
N PRO A 1017 15.54 1.12 41.17
CA PRO A 1017 16.76 0.72 41.87
C PRO A 1017 16.40 0.19 43.27
N LEU A 1018 15.79 -1.00 43.33
CA LEU A 1018 15.38 -1.67 44.56
C LEU A 1018 16.47 -1.77 45.63
N HIS A 1019 17.73 -1.94 45.23
CA HIS A 1019 18.89 -1.94 46.14
C HIS A 1019 19.12 -0.58 46.84
N ALA A 1020 18.62 0.51 46.27
CA ALA A 1020 18.71 1.86 46.81
C ALA A 1020 17.48 2.28 47.61
N ALA A 1021 16.44 1.44 47.72
CA ALA A 1021 15.27 1.74 48.53
C ALA A 1021 15.66 1.99 50.00
N GLY A 1022 15.21 3.10 50.57
CA GLY A 1022 15.51 3.46 51.96
C GLY A 1022 15.23 4.92 52.33
N HIS A 1023 15.20 5.16 53.63
CA HIS A 1023 15.08 6.49 54.24
C HIS A 1023 16.44 7.16 54.39
N HIS A 1024 16.98 7.69 53.29
CA HIS A 1024 18.34 8.26 53.28
C HIS A 1024 18.43 9.66 53.95
N PRO A 1025 19.48 9.94 54.76
CA PRO A 1025 19.64 11.18 55.53
C PRO A 1025 19.95 12.42 54.66
N GLN A 1026 19.51 13.61 55.10
CA GLN A 1026 19.66 14.88 54.35
C GLN A 1026 21.07 15.48 54.41
N THR A 1027 21.82 15.21 55.48
CA THR A 1027 23.17 15.70 55.73
C THR A 1027 24.04 14.60 56.35
N GLN A 1028 25.35 14.78 56.30
CA GLN A 1028 26.33 13.82 56.85
C GLN A 1028 26.22 13.71 58.39
N GLU A 1029 25.78 14.78 59.07
CA GLU A 1029 25.56 14.81 60.53
C GLU A 1029 24.36 13.95 61.01
N LEU A 1030 23.40 13.65 60.13
CA LEU A 1030 22.25 12.77 60.43
C LEU A 1030 22.51 11.29 60.04
N ALA A 1031 23.69 10.97 59.52
CA ALA A 1031 24.03 9.61 59.05
C ALA A 1031 24.45 8.66 60.19
N GLU A 1032 24.65 9.18 61.41
CA GLU A 1032 24.98 8.38 62.60
C GLU A 1032 23.75 7.66 63.22
N SER A 1033 22.54 8.06 62.82
CA SER A 1033 21.29 7.35 63.15
C SER A 1033 21.02 6.20 62.17
N ASN A 1034 20.63 5.03 62.71
CA ASN A 1034 20.40 3.78 61.98
C ASN A 1034 19.51 3.99 60.73
N VAL A 1035 20.12 3.97 59.54
CA VAL A 1035 19.44 4.23 58.27
C VAL A 1035 18.68 2.97 57.84
N ASP A 1036 17.37 3.10 57.70
CA ASP A 1036 16.51 2.05 57.15
C ASP A 1036 16.62 2.03 55.63
N ALA A 1037 17.62 1.31 55.11
CA ALA A 1037 17.86 1.15 53.68
C ALA A 1037 18.29 -0.28 53.33
N VAL A 1038 17.97 -0.72 52.11
CA VAL A 1038 18.30 -2.07 51.62
C VAL A 1038 19.81 -2.31 51.64
N ILE A 1039 20.59 -1.32 51.18
CA ILE A 1039 22.05 -1.36 51.15
C ILE A 1039 22.71 -1.45 52.54
N ASP A 1040 21.98 -1.22 53.63
CA ASP A 1040 22.51 -1.45 55.00
C ASP A 1040 22.07 -2.79 55.59
N ARG A 1041 21.26 -3.59 54.88
CA ARG A 1041 20.76 -4.86 55.40
C ARG A 1041 21.20 -6.08 54.60
N VAL A 1042 21.31 -5.96 53.27
CA VAL A 1042 21.51 -7.10 52.37
C VAL A 1042 22.37 -6.73 51.16
N VAL A 1043 23.08 -7.71 50.62
CA VAL A 1043 23.72 -7.62 49.30
C VAL A 1043 22.66 -7.93 48.23
N SER A 1044 22.32 -6.93 47.42
CA SER A 1044 21.33 -7.07 46.36
C SER A 1044 21.96 -7.50 45.04
N SER A 1045 21.32 -8.44 44.36
CA SER A 1045 21.59 -8.80 42.96
C SER A 1045 20.28 -8.77 42.18
N TYR A 1046 20.34 -8.66 40.86
CA TYR A 1046 19.17 -8.69 39.98
C TYR A 1046 19.22 -9.91 39.06
N THR A 1047 18.04 -10.41 38.70
CA THR A 1047 17.92 -11.41 37.65
C THR A 1047 16.62 -11.20 36.87
N PRO A 1048 16.64 -11.30 35.53
CA PRO A 1048 15.41 -11.17 34.74
C PRO A 1048 14.47 -12.35 34.94
N THR A 1049 15.01 -13.55 35.14
CA THR A 1049 14.27 -14.81 35.40
C THR A 1049 15.10 -15.71 36.31
N ALA A 1050 14.48 -16.66 37.01
CA ALA A 1050 15.24 -17.69 37.75
C ALA A 1050 16.06 -18.56 36.80
N ARG A 1051 15.60 -18.76 35.57
CA ARG A 1051 16.33 -19.50 34.53
C ARG A 1051 17.62 -18.83 34.10
N ALA A 1052 17.61 -17.49 33.98
CA ALA A 1052 18.85 -16.73 33.71
C ALA A 1052 19.85 -16.90 34.86
N LEU A 1053 19.39 -16.88 36.10
CA LEU A 1053 20.21 -17.14 37.28
C LEU A 1053 20.73 -18.59 37.32
N GLN A 1054 19.92 -19.56 36.92
CA GLN A 1054 20.36 -20.96 36.80
C GLN A 1054 21.47 -21.10 35.76
N HIS A 1055 21.34 -20.41 34.62
CA HIS A 1055 22.35 -20.41 33.57
C HIS A 1055 23.67 -19.79 34.05
N SER A 1056 23.65 -18.69 34.80
CA SER A 1056 24.86 -18.08 35.35
C SER A 1056 25.55 -18.91 36.43
N ARG A 1057 24.84 -19.86 37.07
CA ARG A 1057 25.35 -20.73 38.16
C ARG A 1057 25.93 -22.09 37.72
N ARG A 1058 26.16 -22.33 36.43
CA ARG A 1058 26.77 -23.58 35.93
C ARG A 1058 28.13 -23.90 36.61
N PRO A 1059 28.67 -25.13 36.61
CA PRO A 1059 29.98 -25.39 37.20
C PRO A 1059 31.13 -24.68 36.43
N LEU A 1060 32.18 -24.19 37.11
CA LEU A 1060 33.44 -23.73 36.48
C LEU A 1060 34.53 -24.80 36.65
N SER A 1061 35.42 -24.89 35.66
CA SER A 1061 36.61 -25.74 35.74
C SER A 1061 37.90 -25.01 36.18
N VAL A 1062 37.96 -23.67 36.29
CA VAL A 1062 39.22 -22.95 36.57
C VAL A 1062 39.00 -21.60 37.28
N THR A 1063 39.96 -21.16 38.09
CA THR A 1063 40.12 -19.76 38.57
C THR A 1063 40.32 -18.79 37.40
N ALA A 1064 39.69 -17.61 37.41
CA ALA A 1064 39.88 -16.60 36.37
C ALA A 1064 41.36 -16.20 36.23
N THR A 1065 41.88 -16.26 35.01
CA THR A 1065 43.31 -16.05 34.68
C THR A 1065 43.56 -14.87 33.76
N SER A 1066 42.57 -14.40 33.00
CA SER A 1066 42.75 -13.43 31.93
C SER A 1066 41.74 -12.28 32.03
N THR A 1067 42.22 -11.03 31.93
CA THR A 1067 41.39 -9.82 31.99
C THR A 1067 41.56 -8.98 30.74
N LEU A 1068 40.45 -8.61 30.12
CA LEU A 1068 40.37 -7.68 29.00
C LEU A 1068 39.85 -6.32 29.49
N VAL A 1069 40.54 -5.24 29.13
CA VAL A 1069 40.11 -3.86 29.34
C VAL A 1069 39.89 -3.20 27.98
N VAL A 1070 38.66 -2.79 27.69
CA VAL A 1070 38.30 -2.04 26.49
C VAL A 1070 38.18 -0.56 26.86
N ALA A 1071 39.16 0.24 26.49
CA ALA A 1071 39.28 1.65 26.82
C ALA A 1071 39.08 2.52 25.58
N VAL A 1072 37.92 3.16 25.46
CA VAL A 1072 37.57 4.02 24.32
C VAL A 1072 37.15 5.40 24.84
N PRO A 1073 38.11 6.27 25.18
CA PRO A 1073 37.80 7.62 25.69
C PRO A 1073 37.26 8.55 24.61
N ASP A 1074 37.63 8.32 23.34
CA ASP A 1074 37.46 9.24 22.22
C ASP A 1074 36.69 8.58 21.06
N ALA A 1075 35.51 8.03 21.31
CA ALA A 1075 34.68 7.42 20.26
C ALA A 1075 34.17 8.50 19.26
N PRO A 1076 34.17 8.25 17.94
CA PRO A 1076 33.72 9.22 16.93
C PRO A 1076 32.32 9.79 17.21
N GLY A 1077 32.12 11.10 17.07
CA GLY A 1077 30.80 11.72 17.26
C GLY A 1077 30.31 11.82 18.71
N THR A 1078 31.13 11.42 19.69
CA THR A 1078 30.80 11.48 21.13
C THR A 1078 31.65 12.48 21.90
N ARG A 1079 31.24 12.81 23.13
CA ARG A 1079 32.07 13.60 24.05
C ARG A 1079 33.19 12.73 24.63
N ARG A 1080 34.41 13.27 24.71
CA ARG A 1080 35.55 12.61 25.37
C ARG A 1080 35.27 12.26 26.83
N LEU A 1081 35.55 11.02 27.22
CA LEU A 1081 35.60 10.55 28.61
C LEU A 1081 37.02 10.81 29.16
N ASN A 1082 37.12 11.73 30.12
CA ASN A 1082 38.42 12.23 30.61
C ASN A 1082 39.00 11.34 31.70
N THR A 1083 38.18 10.56 32.43
CA THR A 1083 38.64 9.73 33.55
C THR A 1083 39.01 8.31 33.15
N VAL A 1084 38.63 7.86 31.94
CA VAL A 1084 38.98 6.52 31.41
C VAL A 1084 40.46 6.17 31.57
N PRO A 1085 41.45 7.03 31.25
CA PRO A 1085 42.86 6.71 31.49
C PRO A 1085 43.19 6.43 32.96
N THR A 1086 42.52 7.13 33.89
CA THR A 1086 42.70 6.96 35.35
C THR A 1086 42.04 5.67 35.84
N GLU A 1087 40.86 5.34 35.30
CA GLU A 1087 40.15 4.10 35.55
C GLU A 1087 40.97 2.89 35.09
N VAL A 1088 41.46 2.91 33.84
CA VAL A 1088 42.31 1.85 33.27
C VAL A 1088 43.59 1.67 34.10
N ALA A 1089 44.28 2.76 34.46
CA ALA A 1089 45.47 2.70 35.31
C ALA A 1089 45.19 2.05 36.68
N THR A 1090 43.98 2.24 37.21
CA THR A 1090 43.55 1.62 38.47
C THR A 1090 43.37 0.11 38.32
N VAL A 1091 42.70 -0.34 37.26
CA VAL A 1091 42.51 -1.78 36.98
C VAL A 1091 43.85 -2.46 36.77
N LEU A 1092 44.74 -1.86 35.97
CA LEU A 1092 46.10 -2.36 35.71
C LEU A 1092 46.96 -2.48 36.97
N ARG A 1093 46.75 -1.60 37.96
CA ARG A 1093 47.45 -1.64 39.24
C ARG A 1093 46.97 -2.80 40.13
N LEU A 1094 45.70 -3.15 40.05
CA LEU A 1094 45.04 -4.10 40.97
C LEU A 1094 44.99 -5.53 40.40
N ILE A 1095 45.05 -5.69 39.08
CA ILE A 1095 44.94 -6.98 38.40
C ILE A 1095 46.20 -7.26 37.58
N PRO A 1096 46.88 -8.40 37.78
CA PRO A 1096 47.99 -8.82 36.94
C PRO A 1096 47.49 -9.41 35.60
N GLU A 1097 48.31 -9.39 34.55
CA GLU A 1097 48.05 -10.05 33.25
C GLU A 1097 46.79 -9.53 32.52
N VAL A 1098 46.74 -8.21 32.27
CA VAL A 1098 45.63 -7.52 31.59
C VAL A 1098 45.96 -7.24 30.13
N THR A 1099 45.05 -7.59 29.22
CA THR A 1099 45.04 -7.14 27.82
C THR A 1099 44.24 -5.85 27.72
N VAL A 1100 44.83 -4.79 27.18
CA VAL A 1100 44.15 -3.50 26.98
C VAL A 1100 43.90 -3.27 25.48
N LEU A 1101 42.67 -2.93 25.12
CA LEU A 1101 42.27 -2.47 23.80
C LEU A 1101 41.87 -0.99 23.85
N PRO A 1102 42.33 -0.15 22.91
CA PRO A 1102 43.26 -0.49 21.86
C PRO A 1102 44.68 -0.76 22.39
N ALA A 1103 45.40 -1.65 21.69
CA ALA A 1103 46.86 -1.73 21.83
C ALA A 1103 47.48 -0.39 21.34
N PRO A 1104 48.68 0.00 21.84
CA PRO A 1104 49.33 1.25 21.41
C PRO A 1104 49.42 1.34 19.88
N GLY A 1105 48.85 2.41 19.30
CA GLY A 1105 48.83 2.65 17.85
C GLY A 1105 47.75 1.90 17.07
N CYS A 1106 46.85 1.17 17.73
CA CYS A 1106 45.71 0.47 17.12
C CYS A 1106 44.39 1.15 17.51
N GLU A 1107 43.29 0.72 16.89
CA GLU A 1107 41.92 1.08 17.27
C GLU A 1107 41.22 -0.11 17.95
N ALA A 1108 40.34 0.17 18.91
CA ALA A 1108 39.44 -0.84 19.46
C ALA A 1108 38.24 -0.95 18.51
N THR A 1109 38.21 -2.02 17.73
CA THR A 1109 37.20 -2.30 16.71
C THR A 1109 36.28 -3.43 17.17
N ARG A 1110 35.11 -3.55 16.56
CA ARG A 1110 34.16 -4.65 16.82
C ARG A 1110 34.83 -6.02 16.75
N GLU A 1111 35.65 -6.25 15.72
CA GLU A 1111 36.32 -7.52 15.50
C GLU A 1111 37.40 -7.80 16.55
N SER A 1112 38.23 -6.80 16.90
CA SER A 1112 39.27 -6.99 17.91
C SER A 1112 38.69 -7.20 19.30
N VAL A 1113 37.61 -6.50 19.66
CA VAL A 1113 36.89 -6.71 20.93
C VAL A 1113 36.25 -8.10 20.97
N ALA A 1114 35.50 -8.51 19.93
CA ALA A 1114 34.85 -9.82 19.88
C ALA A 1114 35.86 -10.98 19.98
N THR A 1115 37.00 -10.88 19.28
CA THR A 1115 38.05 -11.90 19.30
C THR A 1115 38.66 -12.07 20.69
N ASN A 1116 38.92 -10.97 21.40
CA ASN A 1116 39.49 -11.03 22.75
C ASN A 1116 38.45 -11.52 23.78
N LEU A 1117 37.18 -11.12 23.63
CA LEU A 1117 36.09 -11.57 24.50
C LEU A 1117 35.93 -13.09 24.51
N ALA A 1118 36.11 -13.76 23.37
CA ALA A 1118 36.05 -15.23 23.25
C ALA A 1118 37.05 -15.97 24.14
N THR A 1119 38.12 -15.30 24.58
CA THR A 1119 39.21 -15.92 25.35
C THR A 1119 39.39 -15.40 26.76
N CYS A 1120 38.74 -14.28 27.13
CA CYS A 1120 38.92 -13.65 28.43
C CYS A 1120 37.97 -14.20 29.50
N ASP A 1121 38.41 -14.16 30.77
CA ASP A 1121 37.57 -14.50 31.92
C ASP A 1121 36.86 -13.25 32.48
N ILE A 1122 37.52 -12.10 32.45
CA ILE A 1122 37.01 -10.82 32.95
C ILE A 1122 37.09 -9.78 31.85
N ALA A 1123 36.00 -9.04 31.62
CA ALA A 1123 35.97 -7.91 30.70
C ALA A 1123 35.59 -6.63 31.44
N HIS A 1124 36.35 -5.56 31.23
CA HIS A 1124 36.07 -4.23 31.73
C HIS A 1124 35.92 -3.27 30.56
N PHE A 1125 34.74 -2.66 30.42
CA PHE A 1125 34.43 -1.72 29.35
C PHE A 1125 34.41 -0.30 29.90
N ALA A 1126 35.41 0.49 29.54
CA ALA A 1126 35.53 1.91 29.81
C ALA A 1126 35.30 2.68 28.49
N CYS A 1127 34.04 2.73 28.07
CA CYS A 1127 33.60 3.30 26.79
C CYS A 1127 32.15 3.79 26.91
N HIS A 1128 31.64 4.51 25.92
CA HIS A 1128 30.22 4.86 25.90
C HIS A 1128 29.34 3.65 25.57
N GLY A 1129 28.18 3.59 26.20
CA GLY A 1129 27.08 2.71 25.85
C GLY A 1129 25.91 3.54 25.36
N GLU A 1130 25.17 3.03 24.40
CA GLU A 1130 23.97 3.66 23.88
C GLU A 1130 22.83 2.64 23.91
N ALA A 1131 21.76 2.95 24.63
CA ALA A 1131 20.52 2.18 24.57
C ALA A 1131 19.65 2.68 23.40
N ASP A 1132 19.13 1.74 22.62
CA ASP A 1132 18.11 2.05 21.62
C ASP A 1132 16.73 1.75 22.22
N TRP A 1133 15.90 2.78 22.33
CA TRP A 1133 14.59 2.70 22.98
C TRP A 1133 13.52 2.07 22.08
N LEU A 1134 13.68 2.21 20.76
CA LEU A 1134 12.73 1.69 19.78
C LEU A 1134 13.02 0.22 19.47
N ASP A 1135 14.30 -0.12 19.34
CA ASP A 1135 14.76 -1.49 19.22
C ASP A 1135 15.92 -1.80 20.19
N PRO A 1136 15.60 -2.26 21.41
CA PRO A 1136 16.62 -2.63 22.40
C PRO A 1136 17.71 -3.59 21.94
N ALA A 1137 17.49 -4.37 20.86
CA ALA A 1137 18.52 -5.23 20.28
C ALA A 1137 19.65 -4.47 19.56
N GLN A 1138 19.42 -3.20 19.19
CA GLN A 1138 20.41 -2.30 18.57
C GLN A 1138 21.23 -1.52 19.57
N GLY A 1139 20.89 -1.56 20.87
CA GLY A 1139 21.73 -0.96 21.90
C GLY A 1139 23.18 -1.44 21.74
N LYS A 1140 24.16 -0.55 21.86
CA LYS A 1140 25.53 -0.81 21.38
C LYS A 1140 26.59 -0.23 22.30
N LEU A 1141 27.75 -0.87 22.29
CA LEU A 1141 28.98 -0.29 22.84
C LEU A 1141 29.65 0.55 21.74
N LEU A 1142 29.97 1.80 22.04
CA LEU A 1142 30.56 2.74 21.07
C LEU A 1142 32.08 2.55 21.02
N LEU A 1143 32.50 1.68 20.10
CA LEU A 1143 33.91 1.43 19.73
C LEU A 1143 34.40 2.43 18.67
N HIS A 1144 35.66 2.37 18.23
CA HIS A 1144 36.19 3.32 17.23
C HIS A 1144 35.51 3.17 15.86
N ASP A 1145 35.06 1.97 15.51
CA ASP A 1145 34.41 1.64 14.24
C ASP A 1145 32.88 1.61 14.32
N HIS A 1146 32.25 2.07 15.41
CA HIS A 1146 30.81 1.87 15.66
C HIS A 1146 29.87 2.49 14.61
N ILE A 1147 30.32 3.53 13.88
CA ILE A 1147 29.52 4.15 12.81
C ILE A 1147 29.34 3.17 11.64
N ALA A 1148 30.37 2.40 11.31
CA ALA A 1148 30.35 1.44 10.20
C ALA A 1148 30.04 0.00 10.66
N ASN A 1149 30.52 -0.38 11.83
CA ASN A 1149 30.48 -1.75 12.38
C ASN A 1149 30.10 -1.75 13.87
N PRO A 1150 28.84 -1.44 14.24
CA PRO A 1150 28.44 -1.37 15.64
C PRO A 1150 28.51 -2.74 16.36
N LEU A 1151 28.99 -2.73 17.61
CA LEU A 1151 28.90 -3.89 18.50
C LEU A 1151 27.58 -3.82 19.30
N THR A 1152 26.51 -4.34 18.71
CA THR A 1152 25.15 -4.30 19.26
C THR A 1152 24.88 -5.41 20.29
N VAL A 1153 23.81 -5.26 21.08
CA VAL A 1153 23.24 -6.27 21.98
C VAL A 1153 23.03 -7.59 21.25
N GLN A 1154 22.42 -7.55 20.06
CA GLN A 1154 22.22 -8.75 19.23
C GLN A 1154 23.54 -9.46 18.93
N ARG A 1155 24.59 -8.70 18.60
CA ARG A 1155 25.89 -9.28 18.25
C ARG A 1155 26.62 -9.84 19.47
N LEU A 1156 26.52 -9.18 20.62
CA LEU A 1156 27.08 -9.67 21.88
C LEU A 1156 26.49 -11.03 22.27
N VAL A 1157 25.16 -11.18 22.18
CA VAL A 1157 24.46 -12.44 22.48
C VAL A 1157 24.98 -13.60 21.62
N ALA A 1158 25.37 -13.33 20.38
CA ALA A 1158 25.86 -14.36 19.44
C ALA A 1158 27.28 -14.88 19.75
N LEU A 1159 28.03 -14.26 20.69
CA LEU A 1159 29.44 -14.62 20.92
C LEU A 1159 29.67 -15.94 21.68
N GLN A 1160 28.65 -16.49 22.35
CA GLN A 1160 28.71 -17.79 23.06
C GLN A 1160 30.03 -18.06 23.83
N LEU A 1161 30.28 -17.24 24.83
CA LEU A 1161 31.46 -17.24 25.68
C LEU A 1161 31.39 -18.33 26.75
N THR A 1162 32.34 -19.28 26.72
CA THR A 1162 32.37 -20.42 27.65
C THR A 1162 33.21 -20.19 28.90
N LYS A 1163 34.12 -19.20 28.87
CA LYS A 1163 35.06 -18.87 29.97
C LYS A 1163 34.68 -17.59 30.75
N ALA A 1164 33.73 -16.83 30.23
CA ALA A 1164 33.37 -15.52 30.76
C ALA A 1164 32.82 -15.59 32.21
N THR A 1165 33.43 -14.84 33.12
CA THR A 1165 33.05 -14.81 34.55
C THR A 1165 32.46 -13.45 34.95
N LEU A 1166 33.16 -12.35 34.67
CA LEU A 1166 32.75 -10.99 35.05
C LEU A 1166 32.81 -10.03 33.87
N ALA A 1167 31.71 -9.33 33.59
CA ALA A 1167 31.74 -8.11 32.78
C ALA A 1167 31.44 -6.88 33.65
N TYR A 1168 32.31 -5.89 33.62
CA TYR A 1168 32.12 -4.59 34.26
C TYR A 1168 31.91 -3.53 33.19
N LEU A 1169 30.75 -2.88 33.20
CA LEU A 1169 30.39 -1.82 32.27
C LEU A 1169 30.52 -0.47 32.97
N SER A 1170 31.61 0.24 32.72
CA SER A 1170 31.77 1.67 33.01
C SER A 1170 31.21 2.52 31.86
N ALA A 1171 30.07 2.09 31.33
CA ALA A 1171 29.41 2.65 30.17
C ALA A 1171 28.02 3.17 30.56
N CYS A 1172 27.61 4.29 29.96
CA CYS A 1172 26.30 4.88 30.21
C CYS A 1172 25.16 4.06 29.58
N ASP A 1173 23.97 4.09 30.18
CA ASP A 1173 22.72 3.50 29.68
C ASP A 1173 22.78 1.99 29.34
N THR A 1174 23.38 1.19 30.23
CA THR A 1174 23.67 -0.22 29.94
C THR A 1174 22.59 -1.22 30.39
N THR A 1175 21.71 -0.84 31.31
CA THR A 1175 20.54 -1.63 31.74
C THR A 1175 19.19 -0.98 31.41
N THR A 1176 19.19 -0.02 30.49
CA THR A 1176 18.00 0.76 30.16
C THR A 1176 17.10 0.04 29.13
N VAL A 1177 15.80 -0.04 29.42
CA VAL A 1177 14.79 -0.70 28.58
C VAL A 1177 13.52 0.18 28.52
N THR A 1178 12.70 0.05 27.47
CA THR A 1178 11.36 0.65 27.46
C THR A 1178 10.37 -0.15 28.33
N THR A 1179 9.31 0.50 28.82
CA THR A 1179 8.26 -0.16 29.63
C THR A 1179 7.62 -1.35 28.90
N LYS A 1180 7.48 -1.26 27.57
CA LYS A 1180 6.96 -2.33 26.71
C LYS A 1180 7.86 -3.57 26.65
N HIS A 1181 9.17 -3.43 26.88
CA HIS A 1181 10.14 -4.53 26.81
C HIS A 1181 10.73 -4.90 28.18
N ALA A 1182 10.23 -4.32 29.27
CA ALA A 1182 10.78 -4.50 30.62
C ALA A 1182 10.79 -5.97 31.08
N ASN A 1183 9.86 -6.78 30.57
CA ASN A 1183 9.80 -8.22 30.85
C ASN A 1183 10.82 -9.06 30.06
N GLU A 1184 11.44 -8.51 29.01
CA GLU A 1184 12.35 -9.26 28.14
C GLU A 1184 13.84 -9.03 28.45
N ALA A 1185 14.18 -8.02 29.25
CA ALA A 1185 15.56 -7.70 29.68
C ALA A 1185 16.61 -7.64 28.53
N ILE A 1186 16.19 -7.17 27.37
CA ILE A 1186 17.05 -6.94 26.20
C ILE A 1186 17.78 -5.61 26.39
N HIS A 1187 18.93 -5.64 27.04
CA HIS A 1187 19.85 -4.51 27.23
C HIS A 1187 21.29 -5.03 27.32
N LEU A 1188 22.31 -4.16 27.31
CA LEU A 1188 23.72 -4.55 27.24
C LEU A 1188 24.14 -5.52 28.37
N THR A 1189 23.70 -5.29 29.60
CA THR A 1189 24.00 -6.21 30.72
C THR A 1189 23.34 -7.59 30.53
N GLY A 1190 22.06 -7.64 30.11
CA GLY A 1190 21.38 -8.90 29.82
C GLY A 1190 22.02 -9.63 28.64
N ALA A 1191 22.47 -8.88 27.63
CA ALA A 1191 23.19 -9.40 26.46
C ALA A 1191 24.50 -10.09 26.84
N LEU A 1192 25.27 -9.50 27.75
CA LEU A 1192 26.53 -10.08 28.23
C LEU A 1192 26.30 -11.32 29.09
N GLN A 1193 25.24 -11.35 29.90
CA GLN A 1193 24.85 -12.57 30.61
C GLN A 1193 24.51 -13.70 29.65
N LEU A 1194 23.70 -13.40 28.63
CA LEU A 1194 23.36 -14.34 27.57
C LEU A 1194 24.57 -14.79 26.75
N ALA A 1195 25.51 -13.87 26.52
CA ALA A 1195 26.76 -14.19 25.86
C ALA A 1195 27.58 -15.18 26.69
N GLY A 1196 27.42 -15.25 28.01
CA GLY A 1196 28.06 -16.24 28.88
C GLY A 1196 28.69 -15.69 30.15
N PHE A 1197 28.68 -14.37 30.38
CA PHE A 1197 29.18 -13.79 31.63
C PHE A 1197 28.27 -14.15 32.81
N ARG A 1198 28.86 -14.68 33.88
CA ARG A 1198 28.11 -15.10 35.08
C ARG A 1198 27.64 -13.94 35.94
N SER A 1199 28.49 -12.93 36.05
CA SER A 1199 28.26 -11.74 36.83
C SER A 1199 28.49 -10.53 35.94
N VAL A 1200 27.53 -9.61 35.91
CA VAL A 1200 27.63 -8.38 35.13
C VAL A 1200 27.32 -7.21 36.04
N VAL A 1201 28.20 -6.22 36.04
CA VAL A 1201 27.99 -4.93 36.69
C VAL A 1201 27.69 -3.90 35.61
N GLY A 1202 26.56 -3.19 35.74
CA GLY A 1202 26.14 -2.15 34.81
C GLY A 1202 25.33 -1.06 35.52
N THR A 1203 24.76 -0.15 34.73
CA THR A 1203 24.12 1.09 35.19
C THR A 1203 22.72 1.28 34.58
N LEU A 1204 21.72 1.56 35.43
CA LEU A 1204 20.31 1.79 35.08
C LEU A 1204 20.07 3.09 34.29
N TRP A 1205 21.01 4.02 34.35
CA TRP A 1205 21.01 5.26 33.60
C TRP A 1205 22.44 5.83 33.52
N SER A 1206 22.65 6.78 32.61
CA SER A 1206 23.92 7.50 32.45
C SER A 1206 24.43 8.15 33.74
N ILE A 1207 25.72 7.98 34.02
CA ILE A 1207 26.40 8.51 35.21
C ILE A 1207 27.51 9.50 34.84
N ASP A 1208 27.92 10.31 35.81
CA ASP A 1208 29.08 11.18 35.68
C ASP A 1208 30.40 10.37 35.57
N ASP A 1209 31.27 10.79 34.66
CA ASP A 1209 32.56 10.17 34.34
C ASP A 1209 33.50 10.06 35.57
N ALA A 1210 33.47 11.05 36.48
CA ALA A 1210 34.28 11.00 37.69
C ALA A 1210 33.70 10.05 38.74
N ALA A 1211 32.37 9.99 38.86
CA ALA A 1211 31.69 9.01 39.71
C ALA A 1211 31.98 7.57 39.23
N GLY A 1212 31.96 7.36 37.92
CA GLY A 1212 32.39 6.13 37.22
C GLY A 1212 33.70 5.56 37.75
N ALA A 1213 34.77 6.35 37.59
CA ALA A 1213 36.11 5.97 37.98
C ALA A 1213 36.27 5.69 39.49
N VAL A 1214 35.56 6.43 40.35
CA VAL A 1214 35.60 6.22 41.81
C VAL A 1214 34.98 4.88 42.20
N VAL A 1215 33.79 4.56 41.67
CA VAL A 1215 33.12 3.29 41.96
C VAL A 1215 33.92 2.13 41.41
N ALA A 1216 34.44 2.22 40.18
CA ALA A 1216 35.28 1.19 39.58
C ALA A 1216 36.54 0.91 40.42
N ARG A 1217 37.23 1.96 40.89
CA ARG A 1217 38.38 1.82 41.79
C ARG A 1217 38.02 1.05 43.05
N THR A 1218 37.01 1.50 43.78
CA THR A 1218 36.64 0.90 45.07
C THR A 1218 36.10 -0.52 44.88
N PHE A 1219 35.40 -0.79 43.77
CA PHE A 1219 34.96 -2.12 43.39
C PHE A 1219 36.14 -3.07 43.21
N TYR A 1220 37.13 -2.73 42.37
CA TYR A 1220 38.29 -3.60 42.15
C TYR A 1220 39.20 -3.70 43.39
N GLU A 1221 39.30 -2.66 44.21
CA GLU A 1221 39.98 -2.72 45.51
C GLU A 1221 39.33 -3.79 46.39
N HIS A 1222 38.00 -3.83 46.52
CA HIS A 1222 37.35 -4.89 47.29
C HIS A 1222 37.44 -6.28 46.63
N LEU A 1223 37.30 -6.35 45.30
CA LEU A 1223 37.33 -7.62 44.56
C LEU A 1223 38.69 -8.33 44.62
N THR A 1224 39.77 -7.55 44.67
CA THR A 1224 41.16 -8.04 44.72
C THR A 1224 41.76 -8.03 46.13
N ASN A 1225 40.97 -7.66 47.15
CA ASN A 1225 41.45 -7.38 48.50
C ASN A 1225 42.67 -6.43 48.48
N TYR A 1226 42.47 -5.25 47.89
CA TYR A 1226 43.45 -4.18 47.71
C TYR A 1226 44.70 -4.64 46.93
N GLY A 1227 44.50 -5.45 45.88
CA GLY A 1227 45.56 -5.98 45.03
C GLY A 1227 46.35 -7.16 45.63
N THR A 1228 45.97 -7.66 46.81
CA THR A 1228 46.67 -8.79 47.45
C THR A 1228 46.27 -10.15 46.89
N ARG A 1229 45.16 -10.23 46.14
CA ARG A 1229 44.64 -11.46 45.53
C ARG A 1229 44.17 -11.19 44.10
N ARG A 1230 44.14 -12.25 43.29
CA ARG A 1230 43.45 -12.21 41.99
C ARG A 1230 41.95 -11.96 42.21
N PRO A 1231 41.25 -11.33 41.25
CA PRO A 1231 39.81 -11.13 41.34
C PRO A 1231 39.07 -12.45 41.62
N GLU A 1232 38.23 -12.47 42.67
CA GLU A 1232 37.43 -13.64 43.02
C GLU A 1232 36.00 -13.48 42.44
N PRO A 1233 35.60 -14.22 41.38
CA PRO A 1233 34.30 -14.02 40.74
C PRO A 1233 33.10 -14.17 41.69
N GLY A 1234 33.17 -15.06 42.68
CA GLY A 1234 32.11 -15.24 43.69
C GLY A 1234 31.90 -14.05 44.63
N LYS A 1235 32.79 -13.04 44.61
CA LYS A 1235 32.70 -11.83 45.46
C LYS A 1235 32.25 -10.58 44.73
N VAL A 1236 31.91 -10.65 43.44
CA VAL A 1236 31.52 -9.48 42.63
C VAL A 1236 30.38 -8.69 43.28
N ALA A 1237 29.27 -9.34 43.64
CA ALA A 1237 28.14 -8.67 44.26
C ALA A 1237 28.51 -7.98 45.60
N HIS A 1238 29.36 -8.63 46.40
CA HIS A 1238 29.85 -8.08 47.66
C HIS A 1238 30.78 -6.89 47.45
N ALA A 1239 31.69 -6.96 46.49
CA ALA A 1239 32.60 -5.88 46.14
C ALA A 1239 31.83 -4.65 45.65
N LEU A 1240 30.81 -4.84 44.81
CA LEU A 1240 29.94 -3.75 44.36
C LEU A 1240 29.17 -3.15 45.53
N HIS A 1241 28.54 -3.99 46.36
CA HIS A 1241 27.80 -3.53 47.53
C HIS A 1241 28.66 -2.65 48.46
N GLN A 1242 29.89 -3.08 48.76
CA GLN A 1242 30.82 -2.29 49.58
C GLN A 1242 31.21 -0.97 48.90
N ALA A 1243 31.48 -0.99 47.59
CA ALA A 1243 31.80 0.21 46.82
C ALA A 1243 30.66 1.23 46.82
N LEU A 1244 29.42 0.80 46.59
CA LEU A 1244 28.25 1.68 46.58
C LEU A 1244 27.93 2.22 47.97
N ARG A 1245 28.06 1.38 49.00
CA ARG A 1245 27.85 1.81 50.40
C ARG A 1245 28.89 2.84 50.84
N ALA A 1246 30.16 2.63 50.47
CA ALA A 1246 31.23 3.60 50.70
C ALA A 1246 30.97 4.92 49.94
N TYR A 1247 30.56 4.85 48.67
CA TYR A 1247 30.25 6.02 47.86
C TYR A 1247 29.12 6.85 48.48
N ARG A 1248 27.99 6.21 48.79
CA ARG A 1248 26.85 6.85 49.45
C ARG A 1248 27.25 7.56 50.75
N ASN A 1249 28.06 6.92 51.58
CA ASN A 1249 28.51 7.49 52.86
C ASN A 1249 29.45 8.68 52.68
N SER A 1250 30.21 8.72 51.58
CA SER A 1250 31.13 9.82 51.27
C SER A 1250 30.40 11.06 50.72
N ILE A 1251 29.37 10.89 49.89
CA ILE A 1251 28.63 12.01 49.28
C ILE A 1251 27.10 11.74 49.22
N PRO A 1252 26.37 11.88 50.34
CA PRO A 1252 24.99 11.42 50.48
C PRO A 1252 23.93 12.20 49.68
N VAL A 1253 24.31 13.21 48.87
CA VAL A 1253 23.38 14.04 48.09
C VAL A 1253 23.25 13.57 46.64
N TYR A 1254 24.24 12.86 46.09
CA TYR A 1254 24.26 12.40 44.69
C TYR A 1254 23.72 10.98 44.54
N PHE A 1255 22.43 10.81 44.79
CA PHE A 1255 21.73 9.53 44.66
C PHE A 1255 21.73 8.99 43.22
N ASP A 1256 21.70 9.89 42.25
CA ASP A 1256 21.76 9.61 40.81
C ASP A 1256 23.06 8.95 40.36
N GLN A 1257 24.15 9.03 41.14
CA GLN A 1257 25.44 8.48 40.75
C GLN A 1257 25.64 7.03 41.20
N TRP A 1258 25.34 6.70 42.46
CA TRP A 1258 25.59 5.35 42.99
C TRP A 1258 24.38 4.41 42.82
N ALA A 1259 23.15 4.93 42.86
CA ALA A 1259 21.95 4.09 42.78
C ALA A 1259 21.67 3.54 41.38
N SER A 1260 22.41 4.01 40.36
CA SER A 1260 22.34 3.47 39.00
C SER A 1260 22.99 2.08 38.91
N TYR A 1261 23.99 1.80 39.76
CA TYR A 1261 24.79 0.58 39.65
C TYR A 1261 24.04 -0.64 40.13
N VAL A 1262 24.00 -1.67 39.28
CA VAL A 1262 23.35 -2.94 39.58
C VAL A 1262 24.29 -4.10 39.26
N HIS A 1263 24.29 -5.09 40.16
CA HIS A 1263 24.85 -6.40 39.88
C HIS A 1263 23.75 -7.31 39.36
N SER A 1264 23.97 -7.94 38.20
CA SER A 1264 23.10 -8.97 37.66
C SER A 1264 23.87 -10.28 37.55
N GLY A 1265 23.28 -11.40 38.01
CA GLY A 1265 23.82 -12.75 37.79
C GLY A 1265 24.16 -13.52 39.06
N ALA A 1266 25.01 -14.54 38.91
CA ALA A 1266 25.36 -15.49 39.97
C ALA A 1266 26.15 -14.84 41.10
#